data_AF-A0A451A274-F1
#
_entry.id   AF-A0A451A274-F1
#
_cell.length_a   1.000
_cell.length_b   1.000
_cell.length_c   1.000
_cell.angle_alpha   90.00
_cell.angle_beta   90.00
_cell.angle_gamma   90.00
#
_symmetry.space_group_name_H-M   'P 1'
#
loop_
_entity.id
_entity.type
_entity.pdbx_description
1 polymer ?
#
loop_
_entity_poly.entity_id
_entity_poly.type
_entity_poly.pdbx_seq_one_letter_code
_entity_poly.pdbx_strand_id
1 'polypeptide(L)'
;MTRNTKPDSSSEFEATKNKKATAQKASPKKVGTDSSLKTKKESPSIGKKADTQSTTAAAAPKASSDMTQTKFSSNIPSGTLSVGKRANERPAVVASSDRKPESGIDAMSLLRFSKDSKSGAKGRPGGPRLGKSGTHRSAAEVIAKTTSRDHPKPSSSPKSGKTKKPSKPTDMPKKSAKSEETGVKSRLTPKVPIPPEPKGPIGGIGIEKPVFPLIEGKTIATVLNADHPEPFSFFGMHKLDTTDAMIVRVFFPEASSVKVLDTTDSVVATLKKVHDEGLFAGEISGYTKPFPYRLRVATHSGKTDVDDPYRFPPVLSDKSVEELAKGQCVTIYKLLGAHPAKIDGVDGVTFAVWAPNASHVSVVGDFNVWDGRRHGMRFRHDCGVWEIFLPGVKSGALYKYEIKHAPGTVPEVKSDPCAFYTELPLGTASIVYDDGATFRWRDKDWMESRKTRTGFDKPLSFYEVHLGSWRRKPEEDSRWLSYREMADDLVSYCADMGFTHIALLPISEHVYDDTVGYLPSNLYAPTNRYGTPDDFRYFIDACHKAGIGVVADWVPNYFSEEEHGLTLFDGTALYDHHNAWQGRDPDWNVPLYNLTRSEVVNYLISNALYWFEYFHLDGLRIGGLAKMLYLDYGRSEGEWTPNAEGGNENLDALVFIRRLNDLVAKEYPGAMMIAEDSSLRGDLTKPISEGGLGFTWRWNTAWVYDTLRYLGRHPVYRKYYQFELTNPLSYAFDEKFVLPVSHDHTSIGQGAISNKISGDYWQKFATLRAWYALMYSLPNKKLLFMGTEFAQDREWNSNISLDWHLLDNQMHLGVQGLIRDLNNLYLKNPALHEMDSNANGFEWIDTADDDSSVISFLRFTEDRTKFIVVVTHITPVVRPNYRIGVPEIGRYREILNTDAEIYGGGNQGSEGGATAEQHWAHGREYSICVTLPPYATVILELEQKETKAEKGKE
;
A
#
# COMPACT_ATOMS: atom_id res chain seq x y z
N MET A 1 -26.04 -59.33 -16.58
CA MET A 1 -27.49 -59.60 -16.47
C MET A 1 -28.08 -58.40 -15.73
N THR A 2 -28.77 -57.46 -16.37
CA THR A 2 -30.20 -57.47 -16.79
C THR A 2 -31.17 -57.54 -15.61
N ARG A 3 -32.16 -56.64 -15.44
CA ARG A 3 -32.52 -55.44 -16.24
C ARG A 3 -33.44 -54.48 -15.43
N ASN A 4 -33.61 -53.27 -15.96
CA ASN A 4 -34.68 -52.24 -15.82
C ASN A 4 -36.00 -52.68 -15.11
N THR A 5 -36.78 -51.80 -14.45
CA THR A 5 -37.45 -50.62 -15.05
C THR A 5 -37.80 -49.43 -14.12
N LYS A 6 -38.08 -48.30 -14.80
CA LYS A 6 -38.55 -46.95 -14.40
C LYS A 6 -39.99 -46.75 -14.99
N PRO A 7 -40.67 -45.57 -14.97
CA PRO A 7 -40.65 -44.38 -14.08
C PRO A 7 -42.12 -43.86 -13.79
N ASP A 8 -42.28 -42.53 -13.64
CA ASP A 8 -43.45 -41.68 -14.00
C ASP A 8 -44.66 -41.55 -13.04
N SER A 9 -45.33 -40.38 -12.92
CA SER A 9 -44.97 -39.01 -13.36
C SER A 9 -45.85 -37.92 -12.71
N SER A 10 -45.30 -36.70 -12.60
CA SER A 10 -45.94 -35.36 -12.60
C SER A 10 -47.45 -35.16 -12.48
N SER A 11 -47.84 -34.18 -11.64
CA SER A 11 -48.68 -33.03 -12.08
C SER A 11 -48.58 -31.84 -11.11
N GLU A 12 -48.54 -30.61 -11.62
CA GLU A 12 -48.68 -29.38 -10.82
C GLU A 12 -50.13 -29.16 -10.34
N PHE A 13 -50.40 -28.18 -9.47
CA PHE A 13 -51.25 -27.02 -9.80
C PHE A 13 -51.21 -25.89 -8.73
N GLU A 14 -51.79 -24.75 -9.10
CA GLU A 14 -51.87 -23.40 -8.49
C GLU A 14 -51.98 -23.30 -6.93
N ALA A 15 -51.46 -22.30 -6.20
CA ALA A 15 -51.07 -20.89 -6.42
C ALA A 15 -52.11 -19.80 -6.01
N THR A 16 -51.70 -18.95 -5.03
CA THR A 16 -52.31 -17.65 -4.63
C THR A 16 -53.67 -17.70 -3.88
N LYS A 17 -54.17 -16.68 -3.15
CA LYS A 17 -53.77 -15.25 -3.03
C LYS A 17 -54.26 -14.60 -1.71
N ASN A 18 -53.48 -13.64 -1.20
CA ASN A 18 -53.83 -12.46 -0.38
C ASN A 18 -55.14 -12.38 0.45
N LYS A 19 -55.02 -11.92 1.71
CA LYS A 19 -55.32 -10.51 2.09
C LYS A 19 -54.93 -10.14 3.53
N LYS A 20 -54.62 -8.84 3.74
CA LYS A 20 -54.48 -8.19 5.07
C LYS A 20 -55.84 -7.71 5.59
N ALA A 21 -56.05 -7.76 6.90
CA ALA A 21 -56.92 -6.85 7.65
C ALA A 21 -56.51 -6.83 9.13
N THR A 22 -56.64 -5.68 9.80
CA THR A 22 -56.26 -5.47 11.21
C THR A 22 -57.43 -4.88 11.99
N ALA A 23 -57.69 -5.33 13.23
CA ALA A 23 -58.01 -4.47 14.42
C ALA A 23 -58.68 -5.21 15.61
N GLN A 24 -58.71 -4.50 16.74
CA GLN A 24 -59.62 -4.60 17.92
C GLN A 24 -59.35 -5.61 19.06
N LYS A 25 -58.75 -5.06 20.12
CA LYS A 25 -59.10 -5.15 21.56
C LYS A 25 -60.22 -6.13 22.01
N ALA A 26 -59.96 -6.94 23.04
CA ALA A 26 -60.45 -6.73 24.42
C ALA A 26 -60.11 -7.91 25.38
N SER A 27 -60.00 -7.65 26.70
CA SER A 27 -59.81 -8.64 27.77
C SER A 27 -61.13 -8.99 28.49
N PRO A 28 -61.20 -9.99 29.41
CA PRO A 28 -61.16 -9.60 30.85
C PRO A 28 -60.71 -10.67 31.91
N LYS A 29 -60.24 -10.17 33.08
CA LYS A 29 -60.30 -10.78 34.46
C LYS A 29 -59.46 -12.06 34.73
N LYS A 30 -59.06 -12.43 35.97
CA LYS A 30 -58.74 -11.83 37.32
C LYS A 30 -58.08 -13.00 38.13
N VAL A 31 -57.23 -12.92 39.16
CA VAL A 31 -57.06 -12.17 40.45
C VAL A 31 -55.53 -12.23 40.79
N GLY A 32 -54.81 -11.24 41.34
CA GLY A 32 -54.78 -10.71 42.74
C GLY A 32 -54.00 -11.65 43.69
N THR A 33 -53.07 -11.24 44.57
CA THR A 33 -52.73 -9.95 45.23
C THR A 33 -51.19 -9.74 45.24
N ASP A 34 -50.63 -8.57 44.89
CA ASP A 34 -50.41 -7.33 45.70
C ASP A 34 -49.25 -7.44 46.76
N SER A 35 -48.41 -6.43 47.02
CA SER A 35 -48.43 -5.02 46.58
C SER A 35 -47.06 -4.27 46.65
N SER A 36 -46.91 -3.24 45.79
CA SER A 36 -46.17 -1.95 46.02
C SER A 36 -44.63 -1.89 46.13
N LEU A 37 -43.91 -0.81 45.74
CA LEU A 37 -44.21 0.38 44.90
C LEU A 37 -42.91 1.10 44.39
N LYS A 38 -42.91 1.52 43.11
CA LYS A 38 -42.44 2.80 42.47
C LYS A 38 -41.44 3.78 43.14
N THR A 39 -40.65 4.64 42.45
CA THR A 39 -40.06 4.76 41.07
C THR A 39 -39.22 6.06 40.95
N LYS A 40 -38.19 6.05 40.08
CA LYS A 40 -37.65 7.17 39.25
C LYS A 40 -36.84 8.36 39.83
N LYS A 41 -35.72 8.63 39.12
CA LYS A 41 -35.14 9.91 38.64
C LYS A 41 -34.17 10.76 39.51
N GLU A 42 -33.05 11.06 38.85
CA GLU A 42 -32.25 12.30 38.85
C GLU A 42 -31.32 12.67 40.03
N SER A 43 -30.35 13.54 39.70
CA SER A 43 -29.08 13.86 40.38
C SER A 43 -29.20 15.07 41.34
N PRO A 44 -28.12 15.66 41.95
CA PRO A 44 -26.70 15.26 42.04
C PRO A 44 -26.05 15.46 43.46
N SER A 45 -24.70 15.31 43.52
CA SER A 45 -23.74 16.11 44.32
C SER A 45 -23.38 15.79 45.80
N ILE A 46 -22.05 15.83 46.05
CA ILE A 46 -21.29 16.35 47.22
C ILE A 46 -21.61 15.85 48.66
N GLY A 47 -20.60 15.32 49.39
CA GLY A 47 -20.74 15.14 50.85
C GLY A 47 -19.62 14.52 51.73
N LYS A 48 -18.45 15.17 51.85
CA LYS A 48 -17.58 15.23 53.08
C LYS A 48 -17.31 13.99 54.00
N LYS A 49 -16.01 13.63 54.04
CA LYS A 49 -15.09 13.61 55.23
C LYS A 49 -15.25 12.63 56.43
N ALA A 50 -14.06 12.09 56.78
CA ALA A 50 -13.39 12.04 58.10
C ALA A 50 -13.47 10.77 58.98
N ASP A 51 -12.33 10.08 58.99
CA ASP A 51 -11.51 9.70 60.16
C ASP A 51 -12.14 9.05 61.41
N THR A 52 -11.59 7.88 61.78
CA THR A 52 -11.05 7.68 63.14
C THR A 52 -10.04 6.50 63.21
N GLN A 53 -8.85 6.80 63.72
CA GLN A 53 -8.12 6.15 64.84
C GLN A 53 -8.24 4.62 65.11
N SER A 54 -7.23 3.91 65.65
CA SER A 54 -5.78 4.18 65.90
C SER A 54 -5.08 2.92 66.47
N THR A 55 -3.92 3.08 67.14
CA THR A 55 -3.17 2.10 67.99
C THR A 55 -2.52 0.89 67.28
N THR A 56 -1.25 0.45 67.43
CA THR A 56 0.05 0.76 68.13
C THR A 56 0.61 -0.57 68.71
N ALA A 57 1.88 -0.81 69.05
CA ALA A 57 3.26 -0.31 68.79
C ALA A 57 4.22 -1.23 69.63
N ALA A 58 5.55 -1.32 69.53
CA ALA A 58 6.64 -0.72 68.73
C ALA A 58 7.66 -1.88 68.40
N ALA A 59 8.99 -1.80 68.20
CA ALA A 59 10.06 -0.78 68.23
C ALA A 59 11.20 -1.27 67.27
N ALA A 60 12.21 -0.54 66.77
CA ALA A 60 13.18 0.45 67.31
C ALA A 60 14.37 -0.16 68.10
N PRO A 61 15.58 0.44 68.12
CA PRO A 61 16.07 1.74 67.59
C PRO A 61 17.03 1.57 66.36
N LYS A 62 17.71 2.54 65.70
CA LYS A 62 17.74 4.02 65.45
C LYS A 62 18.77 4.25 64.27
N ALA A 63 19.18 5.42 63.75
CA ALA A 63 19.04 6.85 64.10
C ALA A 63 19.09 7.77 62.85
N SER A 64 18.39 8.94 62.93
CA SER A 64 18.72 10.28 62.35
C SER A 64 19.21 10.46 60.89
N SER A 65 18.76 11.46 60.11
CA SER A 65 17.81 12.57 60.40
C SER A 65 17.37 13.32 59.11
N ASP A 66 16.12 13.82 59.13
CA ASP A 66 15.58 15.09 58.56
C ASP A 66 15.77 15.40 57.03
N MET A 67 14.71 15.54 56.21
CA MET A 67 13.61 16.55 56.15
C MET A 67 13.99 17.86 55.41
N THR A 68 13.19 18.48 54.52
CA THR A 68 12.01 18.05 53.68
C THR A 68 11.62 19.16 52.67
N GLN A 69 11.05 18.78 51.51
CA GLN A 69 10.06 19.55 50.70
C GLN A 69 10.52 20.93 50.10
N THR A 70 9.85 21.58 49.12
CA THR A 70 8.60 21.31 48.37
C THR A 70 8.69 21.81 46.90
N LYS A 71 7.71 21.45 46.06
CA LYS A 71 7.48 21.97 44.68
C LYS A 71 7.07 23.45 44.67
N PHE A 72 7.24 24.15 43.53
CA PHE A 72 6.13 24.75 42.73
C PHE A 72 6.59 25.20 41.32
N SER A 73 5.84 26.05 40.61
CA SER A 73 5.71 26.03 39.13
C SER A 73 6.01 27.34 38.37
N SER A 74 6.00 27.20 37.04
CA SER A 74 5.41 28.11 36.02
C SER A 74 6.15 29.37 35.51
N ASN A 75 5.87 29.67 34.22
CA ASN A 75 5.96 30.94 33.48
C ASN A 75 7.26 31.37 32.76
N ILE A 76 7.31 31.02 31.46
CA ILE A 76 7.55 31.88 30.27
C ILE A 76 7.31 33.38 30.57
N PRO A 77 8.17 34.36 30.13
CA PRO A 77 8.23 34.72 28.69
C PRO A 77 9.54 35.27 28.07
N SER A 78 9.58 35.15 26.73
CA SER A 78 10.17 36.05 25.70
C SER A 78 11.50 36.80 25.94
N GLY A 79 12.48 36.59 25.05
CA GLY A 79 13.70 37.42 24.94
C GLY A 79 14.47 37.22 23.63
N THR A 80 14.16 38.02 22.61
CA THR A 80 14.70 37.96 21.23
C THR A 80 16.16 38.39 21.08
N LEU A 81 16.93 37.67 20.22
CA LEU A 81 18.08 38.14 19.42
C LEU A 81 19.36 38.54 20.23
N SER A 82 20.59 38.58 19.70
CA SER A 82 21.08 38.52 18.30
C SER A 82 22.51 37.93 18.13
N VAL A 83 22.73 37.22 17.03
CA VAL A 83 23.90 37.26 16.10
C VAL A 83 25.33 37.63 16.62
N GLY A 84 26.28 36.69 16.46
CA GLY A 84 27.74 36.91 16.40
C GLY A 84 28.51 35.60 16.63
N LYS A 85 29.25 34.98 15.68
CA LYS A 85 30.54 35.40 15.05
C LYS A 85 31.56 35.90 16.09
N ARG A 86 32.79 35.34 16.21
CA ARG A 86 33.53 34.42 15.30
C ARG A 86 34.71 33.72 16.01
N ALA A 87 35.05 32.51 15.56
CA ALA A 87 36.37 31.85 15.45
C ALA A 87 37.52 32.07 16.47
N ASN A 88 38.15 30.95 16.85
CA ASN A 88 39.54 30.76 17.34
C ASN A 88 39.89 31.42 18.70
N GLU A 89 40.84 30.93 19.52
CA GLU A 89 42.04 30.11 19.28
C GLU A 89 42.25 28.99 20.32
N ARG A 90 43.21 28.07 20.05
CA ARG A 90 43.84 27.20 21.07
C ARG A 90 45.14 27.84 21.57
N PRO A 91 45.56 27.54 22.81
CA PRO A 91 46.85 26.84 22.95
C PRO A 91 46.76 25.50 23.71
N ALA A 92 47.84 24.71 23.64
CA ALA A 92 48.13 23.58 24.53
C ALA A 92 49.00 24.08 25.73
N VAL A 93 49.67 23.33 26.61
CA VAL A 93 50.49 22.08 26.53
C VAL A 93 50.63 21.46 27.96
N VAL A 94 51.31 20.31 28.11
CA VAL A 94 51.84 19.68 29.36
C VAL A 94 50.79 18.82 30.11
N ALA A 95 50.81 17.47 30.18
CA ALA A 95 51.83 16.44 30.51
C ALA A 95 52.07 16.31 32.05
N SER A 96 52.32 15.16 32.70
CA SER A 96 52.54 13.73 32.34
C SER A 96 52.09 12.84 33.55
N SER A 97 52.36 11.53 33.76
CA SER A 97 53.24 10.52 33.14
C SER A 97 52.79 9.05 33.44
N ASP A 98 53.33 8.12 32.65
CA ASP A 98 53.75 6.72 32.91
C ASP A 98 53.05 5.79 33.93
N ARG A 99 52.61 4.62 33.42
CA ARG A 99 53.27 3.31 33.71
C ARG A 99 52.90 2.22 32.68
N LYS A 100 53.80 1.24 32.52
CA LYS A 100 53.75 0.03 31.65
C LYS A 100 54.60 -1.07 32.32
N PRO A 101 54.51 -2.39 31.99
CA PRO A 101 54.97 -2.92 30.68
C PRO A 101 54.24 -4.17 30.12
N GLU A 102 54.62 -4.52 28.86
CA GLU A 102 54.73 -5.86 28.21
C GLU A 102 53.55 -6.89 28.21
N SER A 103 53.36 -7.73 27.19
CA SER A 103 54.16 -8.08 25.97
C SER A 103 53.29 -8.03 24.68
N GLY A 104 53.54 -8.67 23.51
CA GLY A 104 54.57 -9.63 23.09
C GLY A 104 54.70 -9.88 21.56
N ILE A 105 53.64 -9.70 20.76
CA ILE A 105 53.61 -9.63 19.26
C ILE A 105 53.64 -10.96 18.46
N ASP A 106 52.88 -10.95 17.36
CA ASP A 106 53.11 -11.54 16.01
C ASP A 106 52.18 -12.67 15.52
N ALA A 107 51.65 -12.48 14.30
CA ALA A 107 50.74 -13.36 13.58
C ALA A 107 50.97 -13.33 12.04
N MET A 108 52.18 -13.03 11.55
CA MET A 108 52.52 -13.08 10.12
C MET A 108 53.76 -13.94 9.81
N SER A 109 53.70 -15.25 10.09
CA SER A 109 54.78 -16.20 9.79
C SER A 109 54.41 -17.26 8.73
N LEU A 110 54.91 -17.02 7.51
CA LEU A 110 55.43 -18.01 6.55
C LEU A 110 54.51 -19.14 6.01
N LEU A 111 53.82 -18.83 4.91
CA LEU A 111 53.60 -19.80 3.82
C LEU A 111 54.94 -20.30 3.25
N ARG A 112 55.14 -21.62 3.10
CA ARG A 112 56.22 -22.22 2.27
C ARG A 112 55.84 -23.58 1.67
N PHE A 113 56.25 -23.77 0.41
CA PHE A 113 56.21 -25.01 -0.41
C PHE A 113 54.80 -25.51 -0.80
N SER A 114 54.59 -26.18 -1.95
CA SER A 114 55.54 -26.65 -2.99
C SER A 114 55.01 -26.46 -4.44
N LYS A 115 55.83 -26.88 -5.41
CA LYS A 115 55.66 -26.87 -6.88
C LYS A 115 54.57 -27.91 -7.33
N ASP A 116 54.11 -28.01 -8.60
CA ASP A 116 54.86 -27.92 -9.87
C ASP A 116 53.98 -27.75 -11.15
N SER A 117 54.61 -27.89 -12.34
CA SER A 117 54.03 -28.08 -13.70
C SER A 117 53.61 -26.87 -14.59
N LYS A 118 54.62 -26.12 -15.03
CA LYS A 118 54.92 -25.70 -16.44
C LYS A 118 53.80 -25.36 -17.49
N SER A 119 53.96 -24.14 -18.02
CA SER A 119 54.02 -23.75 -19.47
C SER A 119 52.75 -23.33 -20.27
N GLY A 120 52.83 -22.18 -20.97
CA GLY A 120 51.74 -21.65 -21.82
C GLY A 120 51.89 -20.19 -22.34
N ALA A 121 52.91 -19.90 -23.16
CA ALA A 121 53.02 -18.77 -24.12
C ALA A 121 52.69 -17.27 -23.73
N LYS A 122 53.77 -16.49 -23.50
CA LYS A 122 54.10 -15.12 -24.01
C LYS A 122 53.01 -14.04 -24.28
N GLY A 123 53.17 -12.84 -23.67
CA GLY A 123 52.66 -11.56 -24.21
C GLY A 123 52.68 -10.34 -23.24
N ARG A 124 53.47 -9.29 -23.54
CA ARG A 124 53.57 -7.96 -22.85
C ARG A 124 54.36 -6.97 -23.76
N PRO A 125 54.42 -5.63 -23.50
CA PRO A 125 53.89 -4.82 -22.38
C PRO A 125 52.81 -3.79 -22.83
N GLY A 126 52.19 -2.90 -22.03
CA GLY A 126 52.31 -2.53 -20.60
C GLY A 126 53.03 -1.17 -20.38
N GLY A 127 52.60 -0.20 -19.55
CA GLY A 127 51.42 -0.01 -18.69
C GLY A 127 50.91 1.46 -18.77
N PRO A 128 50.60 2.22 -17.68
CA PRO A 128 50.71 1.94 -16.24
C PRO A 128 49.33 1.83 -15.51
N ARG A 129 49.33 1.65 -14.18
CA ARG A 129 48.13 1.68 -13.32
C ARG A 129 48.17 2.86 -12.35
N LEU A 130 47.02 3.53 -12.18
CA LEU A 130 46.67 4.26 -10.95
C LEU A 130 45.76 3.38 -10.08
N GLY A 131 45.73 3.62 -8.77
CA GLY A 131 45.02 2.77 -7.81
C GLY A 131 43.51 2.94 -7.85
N LYS A 132 42.76 1.85 -7.64
CA LYS A 132 41.35 1.90 -7.26
C LYS A 132 41.21 1.67 -5.75
N SER A 133 40.44 2.53 -5.08
CA SER A 133 39.76 2.20 -3.82
C SER A 133 38.70 1.10 -4.06
N GLY A 134 38.11 0.58 -2.99
CA GLY A 134 37.06 -0.43 -3.10
C GLY A 134 35.84 0.10 -3.85
N THR A 135 35.58 -0.42 -5.05
CA THR A 135 34.34 -0.18 -5.79
C THR A 135 33.29 -1.21 -5.38
N HIS A 136 32.13 -0.74 -4.94
CA HIS A 136 30.93 -1.58 -4.85
C HIS A 136 30.60 -2.16 -6.25
N ARG A 137 30.03 -3.37 -6.29
CA ARG A 137 29.57 -3.99 -7.54
C ARG A 137 28.20 -3.43 -7.92
N SER A 138 27.92 -3.28 -9.22
CA SER A 138 26.61 -2.85 -9.70
C SER A 138 25.53 -3.91 -9.44
N ALA A 139 24.27 -3.49 -9.35
CA ALA A 139 23.14 -4.41 -9.12
C ALA A 139 23.03 -5.44 -10.25
N ALA A 140 23.26 -5.02 -11.50
CA ALA A 140 23.32 -5.89 -12.67
C ALA A 140 24.36 -7.03 -12.54
N GLU A 141 25.53 -6.79 -11.91
CA GLU A 141 26.57 -7.82 -11.74
C GLU A 141 26.24 -8.87 -10.68
N VAL A 142 25.23 -8.60 -9.84
CA VAL A 142 24.65 -9.52 -8.85
C VAL A 142 23.53 -10.34 -9.48
N ILE A 143 22.56 -9.67 -10.12
CA ILE A 143 21.39 -10.29 -10.78
C ILE A 143 21.83 -11.27 -11.88
N ALA A 144 22.87 -10.94 -12.65
CA ALA A 144 23.45 -11.83 -13.66
C ALA A 144 24.14 -13.09 -13.09
N LYS A 145 24.35 -13.19 -11.77
CA LYS A 145 24.97 -14.36 -11.11
C LYS A 145 23.99 -15.22 -10.31
N THR A 146 22.87 -14.67 -9.85
CA THR A 146 21.76 -15.45 -9.27
C THR A 146 20.97 -16.19 -10.35
N THR A 147 20.80 -15.60 -11.53
CA THR A 147 20.06 -16.18 -12.66
C THR A 147 20.86 -17.15 -13.54
N SER A 148 22.19 -17.17 -13.43
CA SER A 148 23.08 -17.89 -14.35
C SER A 148 23.75 -19.13 -13.75
N ARG A 149 22.94 -20.03 -13.17
CA ARG A 149 23.34 -21.43 -12.92
C ARG A 149 22.25 -22.41 -13.34
N ASP A 150 22.63 -23.32 -14.24
CA ASP A 150 22.00 -24.61 -14.52
C ASP A 150 20.58 -24.64 -15.09
N HIS A 151 20.36 -23.91 -16.19
CA HIS A 151 19.40 -24.32 -17.24
C HIS A 151 20.13 -24.87 -18.48
N PRO A 152 19.93 -26.15 -18.85
CA PRO A 152 20.51 -26.70 -20.08
C PRO A 152 19.80 -26.16 -21.31
N LYS A 153 20.55 -25.48 -22.20
CA LYS A 153 20.01 -25.03 -23.49
C LYS A 153 19.58 -26.24 -24.33
N PRO A 154 18.38 -26.24 -24.93
CA PRO A 154 17.96 -27.33 -25.82
C PRO A 154 18.90 -27.44 -27.02
N SER A 155 19.36 -28.66 -27.30
CA SER A 155 20.32 -28.96 -28.35
C SER A 155 19.66 -29.03 -29.74
N SER A 156 20.46 -28.83 -30.79
CA SER A 156 19.96 -28.68 -32.17
C SER A 156 20.40 -29.82 -33.09
N SER A 157 19.47 -30.32 -33.92
CA SER A 157 19.68 -31.04 -35.20
C SER A 157 18.36 -31.71 -35.66
N PRO A 158 18.24 -32.24 -36.91
CA PRO A 158 19.08 -32.08 -38.10
C PRO A 158 18.32 -31.47 -39.30
N LYS A 159 19.00 -31.25 -40.44
CA LYS A 159 18.40 -30.73 -41.69
C LYS A 159 18.12 -31.83 -42.73
N SER A 160 16.91 -31.82 -43.31
CA SER A 160 16.60 -32.35 -44.66
C SER A 160 15.23 -31.79 -45.14
N GLY A 161 14.95 -31.56 -46.43
CA GLY A 161 15.82 -31.55 -47.61
C GLY A 161 15.03 -31.53 -48.94
N LYS A 162 15.10 -30.41 -49.70
CA LYS A 162 14.45 -30.17 -51.03
C LYS A 162 12.91 -29.99 -50.95
N THR A 163 12.17 -29.36 -51.89
CA THR A 163 12.47 -28.97 -53.29
C THR A 163 11.62 -27.77 -53.81
N LYS A 164 12.08 -27.13 -54.90
CA LYS A 164 11.37 -26.26 -55.89
C LYS A 164 11.06 -24.78 -55.56
N LYS A 165 11.26 -23.95 -56.60
CA LYS A 165 10.84 -22.52 -56.75
C LYS A 165 9.43 -22.44 -57.36
N PRO A 166 8.77 -21.26 -57.36
CA PRO A 166 8.68 -20.50 -58.62
C PRO A 166 9.22 -19.05 -58.51
N SER A 167 8.93 -18.19 -59.49
CA SER A 167 9.64 -16.93 -59.77
C SER A 167 8.75 -15.68 -59.92
N LYS A 168 9.36 -14.51 -59.66
CA LYS A 168 9.07 -13.14 -60.16
C LYS A 168 7.77 -12.85 -60.93
N PRO A 169 7.17 -11.69 -60.62
CA PRO A 169 6.73 -10.70 -61.62
C PRO A 169 7.79 -9.61 -61.92
N THR A 170 7.55 -8.87 -63.00
CA THR A 170 8.33 -7.75 -63.60
C THR A 170 7.30 -6.85 -64.34
N ASP A 171 7.43 -5.53 -64.56
CA ASP A 171 8.50 -4.55 -64.29
C ASP A 171 7.93 -3.10 -64.37
N MET A 172 8.78 -2.09 -64.61
CA MET A 172 8.50 -0.74 -65.16
C MET A 172 8.08 0.39 -64.16
N PRO A 173 8.46 1.66 -64.43
CA PRO A 173 9.30 2.35 -63.44
C PRO A 173 8.90 3.80 -63.05
N LYS A 174 9.56 4.31 -62.00
CA LYS A 174 9.55 5.73 -61.60
C LYS A 174 10.56 6.58 -62.40
N LYS A 175 10.30 7.88 -62.52
CA LYS A 175 11.34 8.91 -62.69
C LYS A 175 11.00 10.20 -61.93
N SER A 176 12.01 11.03 -61.72
CA SER A 176 12.05 12.15 -60.78
C SER A 176 12.09 13.52 -61.44
N ALA A 177 11.74 14.57 -60.70
CA ALA A 177 12.20 15.93 -60.93
C ALA A 177 12.59 16.60 -59.59
N LYS A 178 13.52 17.55 -59.64
CA LYS A 178 13.93 18.41 -58.51
C LYS A 178 13.63 19.88 -58.86
N SER A 179 13.67 20.72 -57.84
CA SER A 179 13.53 22.18 -57.91
C SER A 179 14.65 22.88 -58.69
N GLU A 180 14.33 24.00 -59.33
CA GLU A 180 15.29 25.10 -59.57
C GLU A 180 14.54 26.44 -59.57
N GLU A 181 15.14 27.50 -59.03
CA GLU A 181 14.58 28.86 -58.98
C GLU A 181 15.37 29.81 -59.88
N THR A 182 14.67 30.73 -60.55
CA THR A 182 14.99 32.18 -60.62
C THR A 182 13.90 32.88 -61.47
N GLY A 183 13.56 34.14 -61.16
CA GLY A 183 12.44 34.85 -61.83
C GLY A 183 12.73 36.32 -62.11
N VAL A 184 11.78 37.05 -62.72
CA VAL A 184 11.81 38.53 -62.82
C VAL A 184 10.42 39.18 -63.01
N LYS A 185 10.15 40.20 -62.19
CA LYS A 185 9.26 41.39 -62.30
C LYS A 185 8.06 41.44 -63.29
N SER A 186 6.84 41.47 -62.73
CA SER A 186 5.81 42.55 -62.83
C SER A 186 5.49 43.25 -64.19
N ARG A 187 4.21 43.23 -64.61
CA ARG A 187 3.31 44.43 -64.60
C ARG A 187 1.83 44.18 -65.05
N LEU A 188 0.94 45.07 -64.61
CA LEU A 188 -0.35 45.53 -65.22
C LEU A 188 -1.61 44.64 -65.17
N THR A 189 -2.77 45.34 -65.21
CA THR A 189 -4.16 44.86 -65.08
C THR A 189 -5.05 45.28 -66.27
N PRO A 190 -6.20 44.62 -66.50
CA PRO A 190 -7.32 45.15 -67.29
C PRO A 190 -8.61 45.41 -66.47
N LYS A 191 -9.63 46.01 -67.10
CA LYS A 191 -10.69 46.83 -66.47
C LYS A 191 -12.06 46.16 -66.22
N VAL A 192 -12.66 46.47 -65.07
CA VAL A 192 -14.00 47.06 -64.80
C VAL A 192 -15.15 46.87 -65.83
N PRO A 193 -16.39 46.58 -65.35
CA PRO A 193 -17.51 47.53 -65.51
C PRO A 193 -18.32 47.80 -64.21
N ILE A 194 -19.11 48.89 -64.19
CA ILE A 194 -19.80 49.47 -63.01
C ILE A 194 -21.34 49.42 -63.14
N PRO A 195 -22.09 49.05 -62.08
CA PRO A 195 -23.53 49.36 -61.92
C PRO A 195 -23.79 50.66 -61.11
N PRO A 196 -24.98 51.29 -61.21
CA PRO A 196 -25.16 52.73 -60.92
C PRO A 196 -25.55 53.13 -59.48
N GLU A 197 -25.38 54.42 -59.19
CA GLU A 197 -25.80 55.10 -57.95
C GLU A 197 -27.34 55.24 -57.80
N PRO A 198 -27.86 55.17 -56.57
CA PRO A 198 -29.15 55.75 -56.20
C PRO A 198 -29.02 56.91 -55.18
N LYS A 199 -29.24 58.13 -55.69
CA LYS A 199 -29.85 59.32 -55.04
C LYS A 199 -29.91 59.39 -53.50
N GLY A 200 -29.34 60.47 -52.94
CA GLY A 200 -29.70 60.96 -51.60
C GLY A 200 -31.09 61.64 -51.53
N PRO A 201 -31.39 62.33 -50.42
CA PRO A 201 -31.83 61.66 -49.20
C PRO A 201 -33.34 61.82 -48.93
N ILE A 202 -33.94 60.82 -48.29
CA ILE A 202 -35.25 60.90 -47.64
C ILE A 202 -35.01 60.65 -46.15
N GLY A 203 -35.47 61.55 -45.29
CA GLY A 203 -35.06 61.62 -43.88
C GLY A 203 -35.93 60.81 -42.92
N GLY A 204 -35.60 60.92 -41.62
CA GLY A 204 -36.55 60.62 -40.54
C GLY A 204 -36.56 59.18 -40.02
N ILE A 205 -35.40 58.54 -39.86
CA ILE A 205 -35.25 57.39 -38.95
C ILE A 205 -34.43 57.85 -37.75
N GLY A 206 -34.96 57.66 -36.55
CA GLY A 206 -34.24 57.98 -35.31
C GLY A 206 -33.04 57.05 -35.13
N ILE A 207 -31.88 57.62 -34.88
CA ILE A 207 -30.69 56.84 -34.48
C ILE A 207 -30.95 56.35 -33.06
N GLU A 208 -31.35 55.08 -32.90
CA GLU A 208 -31.23 54.40 -31.62
C GLU A 208 -29.77 54.48 -31.17
N LYS A 209 -29.53 54.78 -29.89
CA LYS A 209 -28.18 54.81 -29.34
C LYS A 209 -27.51 53.47 -29.63
N PRO A 210 -26.24 53.44 -30.09
CA PRO A 210 -25.54 52.18 -30.31
C PRO A 210 -25.55 51.36 -29.02
N VAL A 211 -26.27 50.24 -29.03
CA VAL A 211 -26.30 49.29 -27.92
C VAL A 211 -24.96 48.58 -27.92
N PHE A 212 -24.01 49.11 -27.16
CA PHE A 212 -22.72 48.46 -26.93
C PHE A 212 -22.96 47.02 -26.45
N PRO A 213 -22.28 46.02 -27.03
CA PRO A 213 -22.49 44.64 -26.65
C PRO A 213 -22.02 44.42 -25.21
N LEU A 214 -22.87 43.77 -24.40
CA LEU A 214 -22.58 43.48 -22.97
C LEU A 214 -21.34 42.60 -22.76
N ILE A 215 -20.90 41.90 -23.80
CA ILE A 215 -19.72 41.03 -23.86
C ILE A 215 -19.10 41.19 -25.25
N GLU A 216 -17.78 41.34 -25.35
CA GLU A 216 -17.08 41.39 -26.64
C GLU A 216 -17.09 40.04 -27.36
N GLY A 217 -17.22 40.04 -28.70
CA GLY A 217 -17.30 38.82 -29.50
C GLY A 217 -16.10 37.86 -29.36
N LYS A 218 -14.91 38.38 -29.04
CA LYS A 218 -13.72 37.55 -28.74
C LYS A 218 -13.90 36.76 -27.43
N THR A 219 -14.48 37.39 -26.41
CA THR A 219 -14.76 36.76 -25.11
C THR A 219 -15.93 35.78 -25.19
N ILE A 220 -16.90 36.03 -26.09
CA ILE A 220 -17.93 35.03 -26.42
C ILE A 220 -17.25 33.77 -26.98
N ALA A 221 -16.33 33.89 -27.94
CA ALA A 221 -15.63 32.74 -28.51
C ALA A 221 -14.82 31.95 -27.47
N THR A 222 -14.09 32.60 -26.55
CA THR A 222 -13.35 31.88 -25.50
C THR A 222 -14.25 31.22 -24.47
N VAL A 223 -15.46 31.74 -24.22
CA VAL A 223 -16.47 31.05 -23.40
C VAL A 223 -17.01 29.81 -24.11
N LEU A 224 -17.45 29.95 -25.37
CA LEU A 224 -18.08 28.85 -26.12
C LEU A 224 -17.14 27.68 -26.40
N ASN A 225 -15.83 27.92 -26.41
CA ASN A 225 -14.83 26.87 -26.59
C ASN A 225 -14.31 26.26 -25.29
N ALA A 226 -14.64 26.78 -24.09
CA ALA A 226 -13.89 26.54 -22.84
C ALA A 226 -12.39 26.91 -22.94
N ASP A 227 -12.08 28.10 -23.44
CA ASP A 227 -10.74 28.69 -23.54
C ASP A 227 -10.58 29.96 -22.67
N HIS A 228 -11.51 30.24 -21.74
CA HIS A 228 -11.42 31.43 -20.89
C HIS A 228 -10.44 31.18 -19.74
N PRO A 229 -9.30 31.90 -19.64
CA PRO A 229 -8.22 31.53 -18.71
C PRO A 229 -8.57 31.80 -17.24
N GLU A 230 -9.42 32.79 -16.98
CA GLU A 230 -9.83 33.18 -15.63
C GLU A 230 -11.37 33.18 -15.50
N PRO A 231 -12.05 32.02 -15.44
CA PRO A 231 -13.52 31.95 -15.46
C PRO A 231 -14.21 32.82 -14.41
N PHE A 232 -13.65 32.86 -13.19
CA PHE A 232 -14.15 33.66 -12.08
C PHE A 232 -13.94 35.18 -12.23
N SER A 233 -13.11 35.65 -13.16
CA SER A 233 -13.03 37.09 -13.51
C SER A 233 -14.15 37.55 -14.44
N PHE A 234 -14.92 36.61 -15.00
CA PHE A 234 -15.93 36.87 -16.02
C PHE A 234 -17.33 36.43 -15.61
N PHE A 235 -17.49 35.19 -15.15
CA PHE A 235 -18.77 34.63 -14.71
C PHE A 235 -19.13 35.05 -13.28
N GLY A 236 -20.41 34.91 -12.93
CA GLY A 236 -20.94 35.35 -11.65
C GLY A 236 -21.20 36.85 -11.63
N MET A 237 -21.12 37.47 -10.44
CA MET A 237 -21.46 38.88 -10.21
C MET A 237 -20.21 39.77 -10.12
N HIS A 238 -20.09 40.72 -11.04
CA HIS A 238 -18.96 41.64 -11.17
C HIS A 238 -19.40 43.10 -11.12
N LYS A 239 -18.51 44.02 -10.76
CA LYS A 239 -18.76 45.46 -10.90
C LYS A 239 -18.40 45.91 -12.33
N LEU A 240 -19.18 46.83 -12.90
CA LEU A 240 -18.84 47.50 -14.15
C LEU A 240 -18.06 48.80 -13.89
N ASP A 241 -16.85 48.89 -14.43
CA ASP A 241 -16.00 50.11 -14.37
C ASP A 241 -16.63 51.34 -15.03
N THR A 242 -17.61 51.13 -15.93
CA THR A 242 -18.23 52.17 -16.75
C THR A 242 -19.50 52.79 -16.15
N THR A 243 -20.20 52.08 -15.26
CA THR A 243 -21.52 52.49 -14.74
C THR A 243 -21.65 52.37 -13.22
N ASP A 244 -20.63 51.84 -12.53
CA ASP A 244 -20.61 51.52 -11.09
C ASP A 244 -21.65 50.48 -10.63
N ALA A 245 -22.46 49.94 -11.57
CA ALA A 245 -23.48 48.92 -11.34
C ALA A 245 -22.88 47.50 -11.29
N MET A 246 -23.63 46.57 -10.69
CA MET A 246 -23.29 45.14 -10.76
C MET A 246 -23.83 44.51 -12.05
N ILE A 247 -23.02 43.68 -12.72
CA ILE A 247 -23.42 42.81 -13.84
C ILE A 247 -23.32 41.34 -13.40
N VAL A 248 -24.30 40.52 -13.80
CA VAL A 248 -24.21 39.06 -13.68
C VAL A 248 -24.05 38.43 -15.07
N ARG A 249 -23.11 37.49 -15.21
CA ARG A 249 -22.86 36.71 -16.44
C ARG A 249 -22.91 35.22 -16.14
N VAL A 250 -23.68 34.47 -16.93
CA VAL A 250 -23.98 33.04 -16.71
C VAL A 250 -23.88 32.28 -18.03
N PHE A 251 -23.28 31.10 -18.02
CA PHE A 251 -23.38 30.14 -19.13
C PHE A 251 -24.26 28.95 -18.74
N PHE A 252 -25.38 28.77 -19.44
CA PHE A 252 -26.36 27.70 -19.16
C PHE A 252 -27.03 27.28 -20.49
N PRO A 253 -26.49 26.27 -21.20
CA PRO A 253 -26.91 25.91 -22.56
C PRO A 253 -28.40 25.62 -22.73
N GLU A 254 -29.03 24.96 -21.76
CA GLU A 254 -30.43 24.50 -21.85
C GLU A 254 -31.45 25.57 -21.42
N ALA A 255 -30.99 26.76 -21.03
CA ALA A 255 -31.84 27.83 -20.53
C ALA A 255 -32.51 28.62 -21.67
N SER A 256 -33.83 28.77 -21.58
CA SER A 256 -34.62 29.72 -22.38
C SER A 256 -34.62 31.13 -21.78
N SER A 257 -34.50 31.25 -20.46
CA SER A 257 -34.29 32.53 -19.76
C SER A 257 -33.64 32.29 -18.39
N VAL A 258 -32.89 33.29 -17.91
CA VAL A 258 -32.27 33.29 -16.57
C VAL A 258 -32.63 34.60 -15.86
N LYS A 259 -32.97 34.52 -14.58
CA LYS A 259 -33.29 35.67 -13.72
C LYS A 259 -32.49 35.61 -12.42
N VAL A 260 -32.03 36.76 -11.95
CA VAL A 260 -31.32 36.88 -10.67
C VAL A 260 -32.35 37.10 -9.55
N LEU A 261 -32.27 36.27 -8.52
CA LEU A 261 -33.01 36.38 -7.27
C LEU A 261 -32.11 36.91 -6.16
N ASP A 262 -32.61 37.79 -5.32
CA ASP A 262 -31.95 38.17 -4.06
C ASP A 262 -32.25 37.17 -2.93
N THR A 263 -31.79 37.50 -1.71
CA THR A 263 -32.02 36.72 -0.48
C THR A 263 -33.48 36.71 0.00
N THR A 264 -34.41 37.34 -0.72
CA THR A 264 -35.87 37.30 -0.48
C THR A 264 -36.62 36.51 -1.56
N ASP A 265 -35.89 35.80 -2.44
CA ASP A 265 -36.38 35.18 -3.68
C ASP A 265 -37.04 36.16 -4.68
N SER A 266 -36.79 37.47 -4.51
CA SER A 266 -37.30 38.54 -5.37
C SER A 266 -36.44 38.70 -6.62
N VAL A 267 -37.08 38.85 -7.78
CA VAL A 267 -36.38 39.04 -9.06
C VAL A 267 -35.80 40.46 -9.14
N VAL A 268 -34.48 40.57 -9.00
CA VAL A 268 -33.73 41.86 -9.09
C VAL A 268 -33.18 42.14 -10.49
N ALA A 269 -32.99 41.12 -11.32
CA ALA A 269 -32.65 41.27 -12.74
C ALA A 269 -33.19 40.13 -13.61
N THR A 270 -33.39 40.39 -14.90
CA THR A 270 -33.61 39.35 -15.93
C THR A 270 -32.48 39.46 -16.94
N LEU A 271 -31.71 38.39 -17.13
CA LEU A 271 -30.52 38.42 -17.99
C LEU A 271 -30.94 38.33 -19.46
N LYS A 272 -30.29 39.13 -20.31
CA LYS A 272 -30.42 39.03 -21.76
C LYS A 272 -29.60 37.85 -22.26
N LYS A 273 -30.16 37.04 -23.17
CA LYS A 273 -29.39 36.04 -23.92
C LYS A 273 -28.46 36.79 -24.89
N VAL A 274 -27.15 36.59 -24.73
CA VAL A 274 -26.09 37.26 -25.52
C VAL A 274 -25.55 36.35 -26.63
N HIS A 275 -25.56 35.02 -26.41
CA HIS A 275 -25.30 34.03 -27.47
C HIS A 275 -26.30 32.88 -27.41
N ASP A 276 -26.62 32.30 -28.56
CA ASP A 276 -27.71 31.32 -28.64
C ASP A 276 -27.40 29.96 -28.00
N GLU A 277 -26.12 29.65 -27.79
CA GLU A 277 -25.66 28.50 -26.98
C GLU A 277 -25.78 28.72 -25.45
N GLY A 278 -26.57 29.70 -25.01
CA GLY A 278 -26.92 29.86 -23.59
C GLY A 278 -25.97 30.74 -22.78
N LEU A 279 -25.28 31.69 -23.42
CA LEU A 279 -24.56 32.76 -22.70
C LEU A 279 -25.53 33.90 -22.38
N PHE A 280 -25.66 34.25 -21.09
CA PHE A 280 -26.55 35.28 -20.57
C PHE A 280 -25.77 36.37 -19.83
N ALA A 281 -26.21 37.63 -19.95
CA ALA A 281 -25.69 38.74 -19.14
C ALA A 281 -26.75 39.81 -18.86
N GLY A 282 -26.62 40.53 -17.76
CA GLY A 282 -27.52 41.62 -17.41
C GLY A 282 -27.05 42.43 -16.19
N GLU A 283 -27.31 43.73 -16.24
CA GLU A 283 -27.04 44.66 -15.14
C GLU A 283 -28.14 44.58 -14.06
N ILE A 284 -27.75 44.68 -12.80
CA ILE A 284 -28.64 44.73 -11.64
C ILE A 284 -28.80 46.19 -11.22
N SER A 285 -29.98 46.75 -11.45
CA SER A 285 -30.29 48.13 -11.06
C SER A 285 -30.38 48.28 -9.55
N GLY A 286 -29.73 49.31 -8.99
CA GLY A 286 -29.84 49.69 -7.57
C GLY A 286 -28.82 49.04 -6.62
N TYR A 287 -27.95 48.15 -7.10
CA TYR A 287 -26.90 47.50 -6.30
C TYR A 287 -25.51 47.94 -6.76
N THR A 288 -24.63 48.27 -5.81
CA THR A 288 -23.25 48.75 -6.04
C THR A 288 -22.19 47.91 -5.31
N LYS A 289 -22.61 46.80 -4.70
CA LYS A 289 -21.76 45.82 -4.00
C LYS A 289 -22.28 44.40 -4.29
N PRO A 290 -21.41 43.37 -4.27
CA PRO A 290 -21.84 41.97 -4.28
C PRO A 290 -22.77 41.63 -3.11
N PHE A 291 -23.70 40.70 -3.35
CA PHE A 291 -24.63 40.16 -2.36
C PHE A 291 -24.94 38.69 -2.70
N PRO A 292 -25.34 37.83 -1.75
CA PRO A 292 -25.76 36.46 -2.05
C PRO A 292 -27.01 36.45 -2.93
N TYR A 293 -27.00 35.63 -3.99
CA TYR A 293 -28.06 35.58 -5.00
C TYR A 293 -28.23 34.16 -5.54
N ARG A 294 -29.37 33.92 -6.18
CA ARG A 294 -29.72 32.66 -6.84
C ARG A 294 -30.19 32.92 -8.26
N LEU A 295 -30.14 31.92 -9.12
CA LEU A 295 -30.56 31.98 -10.52
C LEU A 295 -31.86 31.19 -10.71
N ARG A 296 -32.94 31.89 -11.04
CA ARG A 296 -34.19 31.30 -11.50
C ARG A 296 -34.07 31.01 -13.00
N VAL A 297 -33.71 29.78 -13.33
CA VAL A 297 -33.50 29.28 -14.70
C VAL A 297 -34.81 28.68 -15.22
N ALA A 298 -35.16 28.97 -16.48
CA ALA A 298 -36.27 28.31 -17.17
C ALA A 298 -35.73 27.46 -18.33
N THR A 299 -35.92 26.15 -18.27
CA THR A 299 -35.52 25.17 -19.30
C THR A 299 -36.77 24.59 -19.98
N HIS A 300 -36.57 23.69 -20.94
CA HIS A 300 -37.68 22.90 -21.52
C HIS A 300 -38.34 21.94 -20.50
N SER A 301 -37.66 21.59 -19.40
CA SER A 301 -38.16 20.70 -18.35
C SER A 301 -38.87 21.43 -17.20
N GLY A 302 -38.74 22.75 -17.08
CA GLY A 302 -39.47 23.53 -16.08
C GLY A 302 -38.78 24.84 -15.67
N LYS A 303 -39.00 25.24 -14.42
CA LYS A 303 -38.28 26.35 -13.77
C LYS A 303 -37.62 25.83 -12.51
N THR A 304 -36.35 26.14 -12.33
CA THR A 304 -35.57 25.75 -11.16
C THR A 304 -34.83 26.97 -10.62
N ASP A 305 -34.70 27.03 -9.30
CA ASP A 305 -33.87 28.03 -8.63
C ASP A 305 -32.58 27.33 -8.18
N VAL A 306 -31.45 27.75 -8.73
CA VAL A 306 -30.11 27.18 -8.47
C VAL A 306 -29.17 28.27 -7.94
N ASP A 307 -28.14 27.88 -7.22
CA ASP A 307 -27.07 28.80 -6.82
C ASP A 307 -26.02 28.88 -7.93
N ASP A 308 -25.45 30.07 -8.16
CA ASP A 308 -24.41 30.29 -9.18
C ASP A 308 -23.04 29.81 -8.64
N PRO A 309 -22.36 28.82 -9.24
CA PRO A 309 -21.03 28.39 -8.80
C PRO A 309 -20.00 29.53 -8.73
N TYR A 310 -20.15 30.54 -9.59
CA TYR A 310 -19.22 31.67 -9.70
C TYR A 310 -19.47 32.77 -8.66
N ARG A 311 -20.46 32.64 -7.76
CA ARG A 311 -20.66 33.56 -6.63
C ARG A 311 -19.78 33.26 -5.41
N PHE A 312 -19.17 32.08 -5.34
CA PHE A 312 -18.57 31.57 -4.10
C PHE A 312 -17.11 32.03 -3.90
N PRO A 313 -16.65 32.17 -2.63
CA PRO A 313 -15.28 32.54 -2.29
C PRO A 313 -14.24 31.50 -2.77
N PRO A 314 -12.92 31.78 -2.64
CA PRO A 314 -11.89 30.76 -2.85
C PRO A 314 -12.11 29.56 -1.93
N VAL A 315 -11.78 28.36 -2.41
CA VAL A 315 -11.94 27.11 -1.64
C VAL A 315 -10.76 26.91 -0.70
N LEU A 316 -9.55 26.96 -1.24
CA LEU A 316 -8.32 26.78 -0.46
C LEU A 316 -8.03 28.03 0.34
N SER A 317 -7.84 27.86 1.66
CA SER A 317 -7.39 28.93 2.54
C SER A 317 -5.99 29.41 2.16
N ASP A 318 -5.65 30.66 2.47
CA ASP A 318 -4.33 31.21 2.14
C ASP A 318 -3.19 30.42 2.81
N LYS A 319 -3.43 29.86 3.99
CA LYS A 319 -2.51 28.92 4.66
C LYS A 319 -2.34 27.61 3.85
N SER A 320 -3.44 27.05 3.35
CA SER A 320 -3.40 25.83 2.51
C SER A 320 -2.59 26.07 1.23
N VAL A 321 -2.79 27.23 0.60
CA VAL A 321 -2.04 27.66 -0.58
C VAL A 321 -0.56 27.86 -0.25
N GLU A 322 -0.23 28.50 0.88
CA GLU A 322 1.15 28.70 1.33
C GLU A 322 1.87 27.36 1.63
N GLU A 323 1.18 26.38 2.24
CA GLU A 323 1.74 25.06 2.54
C GLU A 323 1.93 24.18 1.29
N LEU A 324 1.05 24.33 0.29
CA LEU A 324 1.20 23.70 -1.03
C LEU A 324 2.35 24.34 -1.82
N ALA A 325 2.40 25.67 -1.92
CA ALA A 325 3.41 26.44 -2.64
C ALA A 325 4.85 26.20 -2.13
N LYS A 326 5.00 25.95 -0.82
CA LYS A 326 6.30 25.60 -0.20
C LYS A 326 6.70 24.13 -0.37
N GLY A 327 5.86 23.29 -0.96
CA GLY A 327 6.10 21.84 -0.99
C GLY A 327 6.08 21.20 0.40
N GLN A 328 5.29 21.74 1.35
CA GLN A 328 5.28 21.31 2.76
C GLN A 328 4.00 20.58 3.18
N CYS A 329 2.89 20.71 2.46
CA CYS A 329 1.66 20.00 2.76
C CYS A 329 1.81 18.48 2.57
N VAL A 330 1.66 17.70 3.64
CA VAL A 330 1.62 16.21 3.61
C VAL A 330 0.21 15.64 3.86
N THR A 331 -0.82 16.49 3.85
CA THR A 331 -2.24 16.13 3.97
C THR A 331 -3.01 16.64 2.76
N ILE A 332 -2.47 16.38 1.56
CA ILE A 332 -3.00 16.79 0.26
C ILE A 332 -4.42 16.26 0.06
N TYR A 333 -4.74 15.05 0.52
CA TYR A 333 -6.11 14.51 0.47
C TYR A 333 -7.14 15.31 1.28
N LYS A 334 -6.73 16.25 2.15
CA LYS A 334 -7.66 17.17 2.85
C LYS A 334 -7.90 18.48 2.10
N LEU A 335 -7.28 18.64 0.93
CA LEU A 335 -7.25 19.88 0.14
C LEU A 335 -7.58 19.65 -1.33
N LEU A 336 -7.04 18.59 -1.93
CA LEU A 336 -7.33 18.13 -3.30
C LEU A 336 -8.31 16.96 -3.28
N GLY A 337 -8.91 16.67 -4.44
CA GLY A 337 -10.01 15.72 -4.56
C GLY A 337 -11.37 16.43 -4.61
N ALA A 338 -12.44 15.64 -4.46
CA ALA A 338 -13.81 16.13 -4.31
C ALA A 338 -14.31 15.94 -2.87
N HIS A 339 -14.61 17.04 -2.17
CA HIS A 339 -15.02 17.04 -0.77
C HIS A 339 -16.44 17.59 -0.60
N PRO A 340 -17.38 16.83 -0.01
CA PRO A 340 -18.69 17.36 0.40
C PRO A 340 -18.54 18.51 1.39
N ALA A 341 -19.12 19.67 1.09
CA ALA A 341 -18.87 20.92 1.81
C ALA A 341 -20.12 21.81 1.91
N LYS A 342 -20.08 22.77 2.85
CA LYS A 342 -21.17 23.74 3.07
C LYS A 342 -20.60 25.16 3.12
N ILE A 343 -20.81 25.94 2.05
CA ILE A 343 -20.30 27.32 1.91
C ILE A 343 -21.49 28.29 1.84
N ASP A 344 -21.44 29.40 2.58
CA ASP A 344 -22.57 30.34 2.76
C ASP A 344 -23.90 29.68 3.19
N GLY A 345 -23.82 28.53 3.86
CA GLY A 345 -24.99 27.72 4.25
C GLY A 345 -25.55 26.83 3.13
N VAL A 346 -25.04 26.89 1.90
CA VAL A 346 -25.42 26.04 0.77
C VAL A 346 -24.57 24.76 0.78
N ASP A 347 -25.22 23.60 0.69
CA ASP A 347 -24.55 22.31 0.57
C ASP A 347 -24.12 22.04 -0.88
N GLY A 348 -22.96 21.43 -1.07
CA GLY A 348 -22.39 21.11 -2.38
C GLY A 348 -21.08 20.34 -2.25
N VAL A 349 -20.22 20.46 -3.26
CA VAL A 349 -18.91 19.79 -3.29
C VAL A 349 -17.83 20.78 -3.71
N THR A 350 -16.72 20.82 -2.98
CA THR A 350 -15.50 21.50 -3.41
C THR A 350 -14.62 20.53 -4.19
N PHE A 351 -14.19 20.93 -5.38
CA PHE A 351 -13.25 20.19 -6.23
C PHE A 351 -11.95 20.97 -6.30
N ALA A 352 -10.81 20.30 -6.12
CA ALA A 352 -9.50 20.91 -6.34
C ALA A 352 -8.48 19.92 -6.90
N VAL A 353 -7.74 20.34 -7.92
CA VAL A 353 -6.79 19.51 -8.67
C VAL A 353 -5.52 20.27 -9.05
N TRP A 354 -4.38 19.60 -8.94
CA TRP A 354 -3.08 20.17 -9.26
C TRP A 354 -2.74 19.94 -10.74
N ALA A 355 -2.72 21.03 -11.52
CA ALA A 355 -2.45 21.02 -12.96
C ALA A 355 -1.79 22.35 -13.38
N PRO A 356 -0.54 22.61 -12.92
CA PRO A 356 0.10 23.92 -12.99
C PRO A 356 0.39 24.44 -14.41
N ASN A 357 0.51 23.56 -15.40
CA ASN A 357 0.78 23.95 -16.80
C ASN A 357 -0.48 23.99 -17.68
N ALA A 358 -1.63 23.54 -17.17
CA ALA A 358 -2.88 23.56 -17.91
C ALA A 358 -3.32 25.01 -18.20
N SER A 359 -3.91 25.23 -19.37
CA SER A 359 -4.45 26.53 -19.80
C SER A 359 -5.93 26.74 -19.41
N HIS A 360 -6.65 25.65 -19.17
CA HIS A 360 -8.02 25.62 -18.68
C HIS A 360 -8.28 24.27 -18.02
N VAL A 361 -9.03 24.27 -16.91
CA VAL A 361 -9.53 23.04 -16.28
C VAL A 361 -10.99 23.27 -15.88
N SER A 362 -11.84 22.28 -16.14
CA SER A 362 -13.26 22.26 -15.80
C SER A 362 -13.65 20.97 -15.09
N VAL A 363 -14.63 21.03 -14.20
CA VAL A 363 -15.24 19.81 -13.64
C VAL A 363 -16.38 19.36 -14.56
N VAL A 364 -16.34 18.11 -15.00
CA VAL A 364 -17.38 17.48 -15.84
C VAL A 364 -17.98 16.27 -15.13
N GLY A 365 -19.28 16.05 -15.27
CA GLY A 365 -19.99 15.00 -14.54
C GLY A 365 -21.47 14.89 -14.91
N ASP A 366 -22.18 14.03 -14.19
CA ASP A 366 -23.62 13.81 -14.39
C ASP A 366 -24.45 15.10 -14.22
N PHE A 367 -24.12 15.90 -13.20
CA PHE A 367 -24.77 17.16 -12.82
C PHE A 367 -24.63 18.29 -13.85
N ASN A 368 -23.72 18.18 -14.82
CA ASN A 368 -23.58 19.17 -15.91
C ASN A 368 -23.67 18.58 -17.32
N VAL A 369 -24.07 17.30 -17.43
CA VAL A 369 -24.18 16.54 -18.69
C VAL A 369 -22.82 16.45 -19.42
N TRP A 370 -21.73 16.37 -18.63
CA TRP A 370 -20.35 16.30 -19.10
C TRP A 370 -19.88 17.47 -20.00
N ASP A 371 -20.51 18.66 -19.89
CA ASP A 371 -20.12 19.86 -20.66
C ASP A 371 -19.16 20.76 -19.86
N GLY A 372 -17.86 20.68 -20.17
CA GLY A 372 -16.80 21.44 -19.50
C GLY A 372 -16.89 22.95 -19.64
N ARG A 373 -17.67 23.48 -20.58
CA ARG A 373 -17.89 24.93 -20.75
C ARG A 373 -18.68 25.56 -19.59
N ARG A 374 -19.31 24.74 -18.75
CA ARG A 374 -20.21 25.17 -17.67
C ARG A 374 -19.51 25.44 -16.34
N HIS A 375 -18.45 24.70 -16.03
CA HIS A 375 -17.82 24.66 -14.70
C HIS A 375 -16.28 24.74 -14.78
N GLY A 376 -15.78 25.67 -15.60
CA GLY A 376 -14.37 26.07 -15.59
C GLY A 376 -13.94 26.60 -14.22
N MET A 377 -12.85 26.05 -13.70
CA MET A 377 -12.33 26.24 -12.35
C MET A 377 -11.53 27.54 -12.22
N ARG A 378 -11.15 27.90 -10.99
CA ARG A 378 -10.27 29.04 -10.67
C ARG A 378 -8.84 28.57 -10.54
N PHE A 379 -7.88 29.22 -11.19
CA PHE A 379 -6.47 28.88 -10.99
C PHE A 379 -5.87 29.65 -9.80
N ARG A 380 -5.23 28.93 -8.87
CA ARG A 380 -4.45 29.49 -7.75
C ARG A 380 -2.98 29.50 -8.16
N HIS A 381 -2.60 30.55 -8.89
CA HIS A 381 -1.25 30.77 -9.45
C HIS A 381 -0.12 30.53 -8.44
N ASP A 382 -0.32 30.87 -7.16
CA ASP A 382 0.67 30.72 -6.09
C ASP A 382 1.08 29.25 -5.82
N CYS A 383 0.20 28.27 -6.09
CA CYS A 383 0.42 26.85 -5.80
C CYS A 383 0.14 25.89 -6.97
N GLY A 384 -0.33 26.40 -8.11
CA GLY A 384 -0.57 25.58 -9.32
C GLY A 384 -1.82 24.69 -9.26
N VAL A 385 -2.78 25.01 -8.38
CA VAL A 385 -4.02 24.25 -8.17
C VAL A 385 -5.22 24.96 -8.78
N TRP A 386 -6.07 24.20 -9.45
CA TRP A 386 -7.39 24.64 -9.92
C TRP A 386 -8.45 24.28 -8.87
N GLU A 387 -9.36 25.20 -8.53
CA GLU A 387 -10.41 25.00 -7.51
C GLU A 387 -11.80 25.48 -7.96
N ILE A 388 -12.87 24.82 -7.48
CA ILE A 388 -14.26 25.31 -7.58
C ILE A 388 -15.14 24.72 -6.46
N PHE A 389 -16.19 25.44 -6.06
CA PHE A 389 -17.31 24.89 -5.30
C PHE A 389 -18.54 24.78 -6.21
N LEU A 390 -19.11 23.58 -6.31
CA LEU A 390 -20.35 23.32 -7.06
C LEU A 390 -21.50 23.09 -6.08
N PRO A 391 -22.45 24.05 -5.96
CA PRO A 391 -23.61 23.90 -5.08
C PRO A 391 -24.56 22.81 -5.57
N GLY A 392 -25.20 22.09 -4.65
CA GLY A 392 -26.21 21.08 -4.96
C GLY A 392 -25.71 19.73 -5.49
N VAL A 393 -24.42 19.62 -5.85
CA VAL A 393 -23.74 18.34 -6.11
C VAL A 393 -23.68 17.53 -4.80
N LYS A 394 -23.66 16.20 -4.89
CA LYS A 394 -23.79 15.28 -3.74
C LYS A 394 -22.80 14.14 -3.81
N SER A 395 -22.56 13.50 -2.66
CA SER A 395 -21.95 12.17 -2.61
C SER A 395 -22.75 11.18 -3.49
N GLY A 396 -22.03 10.34 -4.23
CA GLY A 396 -22.56 9.45 -5.27
C GLY A 396 -22.57 10.05 -6.69
N ALA A 397 -22.26 11.34 -6.88
CA ALA A 397 -22.18 11.95 -8.22
C ALA A 397 -20.91 11.52 -8.98
N LEU A 398 -21.04 11.24 -10.27
CA LEU A 398 -19.93 10.91 -11.17
C LEU A 398 -19.24 12.18 -11.67
N TYR A 399 -17.91 12.22 -11.65
CA TYR A 399 -17.13 13.35 -12.15
C TYR A 399 -15.74 12.99 -12.71
N LYS A 400 -15.18 13.91 -13.49
CA LYS A 400 -13.79 13.96 -13.99
C LYS A 400 -13.35 15.42 -14.15
N TYR A 401 -12.07 15.63 -14.44
CA TYR A 401 -11.55 16.92 -14.89
C TYR A 401 -11.37 16.94 -16.41
N GLU A 402 -11.97 17.92 -17.07
CA GLU A 402 -11.68 18.27 -18.47
C GLU A 402 -10.52 19.27 -18.47
N ILE A 403 -9.39 18.91 -19.09
CA ILE A 403 -8.11 19.64 -19.01
C ILE A 403 -7.64 20.01 -20.43
N LYS A 404 -7.20 21.26 -20.60
CA LYS A 404 -6.53 21.73 -21.83
C LYS A 404 -5.09 22.11 -21.61
N HIS A 405 -4.20 21.46 -22.35
CA HIS A 405 -2.75 21.68 -22.29
C HIS A 405 -2.33 23.05 -22.87
N ALA A 406 -3.07 23.57 -23.87
CA ALA A 406 -2.87 24.95 -24.35
C ALA A 406 -4.20 25.54 -24.90
N PRO A 407 -4.34 26.88 -25.00
CA PRO A 407 -5.58 27.49 -25.50
C PRO A 407 -5.91 27.01 -26.91
N GLY A 408 -7.15 26.55 -27.12
CA GLY A 408 -7.60 25.97 -28.38
C GLY A 408 -7.12 24.55 -28.68
N THR A 409 -6.47 23.83 -27.75
CA THR A 409 -6.30 22.38 -27.89
C THR A 409 -7.62 21.64 -27.66
N VAL A 410 -7.72 20.43 -28.19
CA VAL A 410 -8.74 19.47 -27.75
C VAL A 410 -8.53 19.23 -26.25
N PRO A 411 -9.59 19.21 -25.42
CA PRO A 411 -9.47 18.84 -24.03
C PRO A 411 -9.31 17.31 -23.86
N GLU A 412 -8.47 16.91 -22.91
CA GLU A 412 -8.42 15.53 -22.39
C GLU A 412 -9.27 15.42 -21.12
N VAL A 413 -9.79 14.24 -20.80
CA VAL A 413 -10.70 14.04 -19.66
C VAL A 413 -10.11 13.06 -18.65
N LYS A 414 -9.41 13.60 -17.64
CA LYS A 414 -8.67 12.86 -16.62
C LYS A 414 -9.54 12.53 -15.39
N SER A 415 -9.29 11.39 -14.77
CA SER A 415 -9.82 11.04 -13.44
C SER A 415 -9.15 11.89 -12.35
N ASP A 416 -9.76 11.98 -11.17
CA ASP A 416 -9.18 12.74 -10.05
C ASP A 416 -8.00 11.98 -9.41
N PRO A 417 -6.77 12.54 -9.37
CA PRO A 417 -5.62 11.91 -8.71
C PRO A 417 -5.85 11.58 -7.22
N CYS A 418 -6.77 12.27 -6.56
CA CYS A 418 -7.14 12.12 -5.15
C CYS A 418 -8.59 11.61 -4.97
N ALA A 419 -9.13 10.86 -5.94
CA ALA A 419 -10.46 10.25 -5.81
C ALA A 419 -10.51 9.27 -4.62
N PHE A 420 -11.51 9.41 -3.75
CA PHE A 420 -11.76 8.45 -2.66
C PHE A 420 -12.65 7.28 -3.10
N TYR A 421 -13.31 7.40 -4.25
CA TYR A 421 -14.12 6.34 -4.84
C TYR A 421 -14.21 6.50 -6.37
N THR A 422 -14.54 5.41 -7.04
CA THR A 422 -14.37 5.18 -8.49
C THR A 422 -15.57 4.42 -9.04
N GLU A 423 -15.82 4.53 -10.35
CA GLU A 423 -16.76 3.63 -11.04
C GLU A 423 -16.24 2.18 -11.07
N LEU A 424 -17.16 1.20 -11.06
CA LEU A 424 -16.86 -0.23 -11.21
C LEU A 424 -15.96 -0.49 -12.44
N PRO A 425 -15.16 -1.58 -12.47
CA PRO A 425 -14.24 -1.85 -13.57
C PRO A 425 -14.90 -1.74 -14.96
N LEU A 426 -14.16 -1.18 -15.92
CA LEU A 426 -14.62 -0.60 -17.22
C LEU A 426 -15.18 0.82 -17.14
N GLY A 427 -15.68 1.27 -15.99
CA GLY A 427 -15.86 2.69 -15.69
C GLY A 427 -14.52 3.39 -15.44
N THR A 428 -14.51 4.73 -15.52
CA THR A 428 -13.29 5.55 -15.35
C THR A 428 -13.53 6.90 -14.68
N ALA A 429 -14.78 7.26 -14.37
CA ALA A 429 -15.07 8.45 -13.57
C ALA A 429 -14.68 8.24 -12.10
N SER A 430 -14.30 9.34 -11.48
CA SER A 430 -14.23 9.45 -10.02
C SER A 430 -15.65 9.66 -9.49
N ILE A 431 -15.92 9.19 -8.28
CA ILE A 431 -17.21 9.37 -7.62
C ILE A 431 -17.00 10.24 -6.39
N VAL A 432 -17.84 11.28 -6.24
CA VAL A 432 -17.84 12.07 -5.01
C VAL A 432 -18.20 11.14 -3.85
N TYR A 433 -17.31 11.02 -2.86
CA TYR A 433 -17.53 10.27 -1.63
C TYR A 433 -17.16 11.16 -0.43
N ASP A 434 -17.58 10.81 0.78
CA ASP A 434 -17.13 11.54 1.98
C ASP A 434 -15.77 11.01 2.50
N ASP A 435 -15.19 11.70 3.47
CA ASP A 435 -13.92 11.33 4.09
C ASP A 435 -14.02 10.10 5.03
N GLY A 436 -15.22 9.55 5.23
CA GLY A 436 -15.53 8.51 6.21
C GLY A 436 -15.91 9.05 7.59
N ALA A 437 -16.03 10.37 7.81
CA ALA A 437 -16.38 10.93 9.13
C ALA A 437 -17.79 10.52 9.63
N THR A 438 -18.62 9.92 8.77
CA THR A 438 -19.92 9.32 9.14
C THR A 438 -19.79 7.88 9.65
N PHE A 439 -18.70 7.17 9.31
CA PHE A 439 -18.40 5.81 9.76
C PHE A 439 -18.11 5.77 11.27
N ARG A 440 -18.44 4.65 11.92
CA ARG A 440 -18.32 4.49 13.38
C ARG A 440 -17.42 3.32 13.73
N TRP A 441 -16.13 3.62 13.77
CA TRP A 441 -15.09 2.75 14.34
C TRP A 441 -15.42 2.29 15.76
N ARG A 442 -15.06 1.04 16.06
CA ARG A 442 -15.25 0.31 17.32
C ARG A 442 -13.92 -0.24 17.84
N ASP A 443 -12.82 0.07 17.16
CA ASP A 443 -11.45 -0.44 17.34
C ASP A 443 -10.57 0.43 18.26
N LYS A 444 -11.15 1.38 19.00
CA LYS A 444 -10.40 2.33 19.84
C LYS A 444 -9.34 1.65 20.72
N ASP A 445 -9.69 0.53 21.35
CA ASP A 445 -8.80 -0.23 22.23
C ASP A 445 -7.65 -0.92 21.46
N TRP A 446 -7.85 -1.24 20.17
CA TRP A 446 -6.78 -1.66 19.26
C TRP A 446 -5.86 -0.49 18.97
N MET A 447 -6.40 0.66 18.52
CA MET A 447 -5.60 1.82 18.15
C MET A 447 -4.79 2.40 19.32
N GLU A 448 -5.32 2.40 20.54
CA GLU A 448 -4.58 2.78 21.75
C GLU A 448 -3.50 1.75 22.17
N SER A 449 -3.66 0.47 21.80
CA SER A 449 -2.69 -0.60 22.12
C SER A 449 -1.76 -1.01 20.99
N ARG A 450 -1.96 -0.53 19.75
CA ARG A 450 -1.23 -0.94 18.54
C ARG A 450 0.29 -0.99 18.73
N LYS A 451 0.87 0.07 19.30
CA LYS A 451 2.32 0.18 19.57
C LYS A 451 2.88 -0.92 20.48
N THR A 452 2.09 -1.54 21.36
CA THR A 452 2.52 -2.67 22.20
C THR A 452 2.16 -4.03 21.60
N ARG A 453 1.29 -4.06 20.58
CA ARG A 453 0.94 -5.26 19.79
C ARG A 453 1.93 -5.55 18.67
N THR A 454 2.46 -4.51 18.02
CA THR A 454 3.41 -4.62 16.88
C THR A 454 4.89 -4.56 17.30
N GLY A 455 5.17 -4.75 18.60
CA GLY A 455 6.53 -4.74 19.15
C GLY A 455 7.43 -5.83 18.57
N PHE A 456 8.75 -5.59 18.54
CA PHE A 456 9.73 -6.55 18.01
C PHE A 456 9.73 -7.87 18.78
N ASP A 457 9.37 -7.80 20.06
CA ASP A 457 9.19 -8.89 21.01
C ASP A 457 7.88 -9.66 20.86
N LYS A 458 7.00 -9.29 19.91
CA LYS A 458 5.67 -9.92 19.75
C LYS A 458 5.62 -10.97 18.62
N PRO A 459 4.75 -11.98 18.72
CA PRO A 459 4.54 -12.95 17.64
C PRO A 459 3.81 -12.30 16.47
N LEU A 460 4.53 -12.06 15.37
CA LEU A 460 3.95 -11.57 14.11
C LEU A 460 3.90 -12.73 13.10
N SER A 461 2.68 -13.19 12.82
CA SER A 461 2.38 -14.21 11.81
C SER A 461 1.34 -13.65 10.85
N PHE A 462 1.77 -13.40 9.61
CA PHE A 462 0.99 -12.78 8.55
C PHE A 462 0.38 -13.83 7.62
N TYR A 463 -0.93 -13.73 7.37
CA TYR A 463 -1.61 -14.42 6.28
C TYR A 463 -1.71 -13.48 5.09
N GLU A 464 -0.96 -13.74 4.01
CA GLU A 464 -0.97 -12.91 2.79
C GLU A 464 -2.14 -13.32 1.87
N VAL A 465 -2.93 -12.34 1.43
CA VAL A 465 -4.25 -12.55 0.81
C VAL A 465 -4.46 -11.64 -0.40
N HIS A 466 -4.89 -12.22 -1.51
CA HIS A 466 -5.56 -11.49 -2.58
C HIS A 466 -7.07 -11.66 -2.48
N LEU A 467 -7.77 -10.59 -2.10
CA LEU A 467 -9.20 -10.61 -1.78
C LEU A 467 -10.06 -11.22 -2.90
N GLY A 468 -9.79 -10.88 -4.16
CA GLY A 468 -10.52 -11.36 -5.33
C GLY A 468 -10.31 -12.82 -5.73
N SER A 469 -9.46 -13.58 -5.04
CA SER A 469 -9.25 -15.02 -5.32
C SER A 469 -9.14 -15.92 -4.09
N TRP A 470 -9.11 -15.38 -2.87
CA TRP A 470 -9.20 -16.17 -1.64
C TRP A 470 -10.45 -17.07 -1.66
N ARG A 471 -11.62 -16.48 -1.91
CA ARG A 471 -12.90 -17.17 -2.08
C ARG A 471 -13.82 -16.34 -2.97
N ARG A 472 -14.62 -17.02 -3.79
CA ARG A 472 -15.70 -16.48 -4.62
C ARG A 472 -17.00 -17.23 -4.29
N LYS A 473 -18.13 -16.86 -4.90
CA LYS A 473 -19.43 -17.56 -4.76
C LYS A 473 -19.77 -18.38 -6.02
N PRO A 474 -19.46 -19.69 -6.09
CA PRO A 474 -19.80 -20.52 -7.26
C PRO A 474 -21.30 -20.52 -7.60
N GLU A 475 -22.16 -20.34 -6.60
CA GLU A 475 -23.61 -20.26 -6.70
C GLU A 475 -24.14 -18.91 -7.25
N GLU A 476 -23.27 -17.89 -7.33
CA GLU A 476 -23.53 -16.56 -7.89
C GLU A 476 -22.50 -16.25 -9.00
N ASP A 477 -22.44 -17.12 -10.02
CA ASP A 477 -21.57 -17.02 -11.21
C ASP A 477 -20.07 -16.80 -10.90
N SER A 478 -19.60 -17.28 -9.74
CA SER A 478 -18.23 -17.06 -9.23
C SER A 478 -17.86 -15.59 -9.02
N ARG A 479 -18.82 -14.75 -8.60
CA ARG A 479 -18.53 -13.38 -8.15
C ARG A 479 -17.55 -13.34 -6.97
N TRP A 480 -16.87 -12.21 -6.82
CA TRP A 480 -16.08 -11.91 -5.62
C TRP A 480 -16.95 -11.84 -4.37
N LEU A 481 -16.35 -12.12 -3.21
CA LEU A 481 -16.92 -11.72 -1.93
C LEU A 481 -16.82 -10.19 -1.78
N SER A 482 -17.83 -9.60 -1.17
CA SER A 482 -17.77 -8.22 -0.71
C SER A 482 -16.87 -8.08 0.53
N TYR A 483 -16.37 -6.87 0.82
CA TYR A 483 -15.65 -6.57 2.06
C TYR A 483 -16.45 -6.96 3.31
N ARG A 484 -17.79 -6.87 3.26
CA ARG A 484 -18.68 -7.31 4.36
C ARG A 484 -18.72 -8.83 4.53
N GLU A 485 -18.76 -9.59 3.44
CA GLU A 485 -18.67 -11.06 3.53
C GLU A 485 -17.28 -11.50 3.99
N MET A 486 -16.22 -10.82 3.54
CA MET A 486 -14.85 -11.12 4.01
C MET A 486 -14.63 -10.73 5.47
N ALA A 487 -15.33 -9.71 5.98
CA ALA A 487 -15.33 -9.34 7.40
C ALA A 487 -15.89 -10.44 8.32
N ASP A 488 -16.76 -11.31 7.79
CA ASP A 488 -17.27 -12.48 8.50
C ASP A 488 -16.41 -13.74 8.17
N ASP A 489 -16.24 -14.08 6.89
CA ASP A 489 -15.58 -15.32 6.42
C ASP A 489 -14.05 -15.33 6.66
N LEU A 490 -13.33 -14.32 6.15
CA LEU A 490 -11.86 -14.29 6.15
C LEU A 490 -11.32 -13.98 7.54
N VAL A 491 -11.92 -13.01 8.24
CA VAL A 491 -11.52 -12.65 9.61
C VAL A 491 -11.70 -13.83 10.57
N SER A 492 -12.82 -14.55 10.50
CA SER A 492 -13.03 -15.76 11.31
C SER A 492 -12.03 -16.86 10.97
N TYR A 493 -11.70 -17.07 9.69
CA TYR A 493 -10.71 -18.06 9.27
C TYR A 493 -9.32 -17.74 9.81
N CYS A 494 -8.86 -16.48 9.69
CA CYS A 494 -7.57 -16.05 10.21
C CYS A 494 -7.49 -16.18 11.74
N ALA A 495 -8.59 -15.91 12.46
CA ALA A 495 -8.68 -16.05 13.91
C ALA A 495 -8.62 -17.52 14.36
N ASP A 496 -9.37 -18.42 13.70
CA ASP A 496 -9.34 -19.87 13.97
C ASP A 496 -7.95 -20.47 13.68
N MET A 497 -7.32 -20.04 12.58
CA MET A 497 -5.96 -20.43 12.19
C MET A 497 -4.87 -19.81 13.09
N GLY A 498 -5.20 -18.85 13.95
CA GLY A 498 -4.28 -18.21 14.89
C GLY A 498 -3.28 -17.22 14.29
N PHE A 499 -3.54 -16.69 13.08
CA PHE A 499 -2.72 -15.62 12.51
C PHE A 499 -2.92 -14.32 13.30
N THR A 500 -1.85 -13.51 13.44
CA THR A 500 -1.96 -12.21 14.15
C THR A 500 -2.19 -11.04 13.21
N HIS A 501 -1.89 -11.20 11.92
CA HIS A 501 -2.06 -10.16 10.92
C HIS A 501 -2.55 -10.74 9.58
N ILE A 502 -3.31 -9.94 8.83
CA ILE A 502 -3.57 -10.14 7.41
C ILE A 502 -2.65 -9.19 6.63
N ALA A 503 -2.02 -9.68 5.57
CA ALA A 503 -1.26 -8.89 4.61
C ALA A 503 -2.00 -8.88 3.26
N LEU A 504 -2.59 -7.75 2.91
CA LEU A 504 -3.35 -7.61 1.67
C LEU A 504 -2.43 -7.32 0.49
N LEU A 505 -2.62 -8.01 -0.64
CA LEU A 505 -2.16 -7.51 -1.94
C LEU A 505 -2.81 -6.13 -2.24
N PRO A 506 -2.26 -5.33 -3.16
CA PRO A 506 -2.55 -3.89 -3.21
C PRO A 506 -4.05 -3.56 -3.28
N ILE A 507 -4.46 -2.71 -2.34
CA ILE A 507 -5.87 -2.35 -2.12
C ILE A 507 -6.33 -1.16 -2.97
N SER A 508 -5.40 -0.42 -3.57
CA SER A 508 -5.67 0.73 -4.45
C SER A 508 -6.41 0.33 -5.72
N GLU A 509 -7.18 1.27 -6.29
CA GLU A 509 -7.91 1.02 -7.52
C GLU A 509 -6.96 0.80 -8.72
N HIS A 510 -7.32 -0.16 -9.57
CA HIS A 510 -6.55 -0.62 -10.72
C HIS A 510 -7.48 -1.07 -11.86
N VAL A 511 -7.06 -0.88 -13.11
CA VAL A 511 -7.90 -1.21 -14.28
C VAL A 511 -7.90 -2.72 -14.58
N TYR A 512 -6.74 -3.38 -14.51
CA TYR A 512 -6.57 -4.75 -15.01
C TYR A 512 -6.43 -5.78 -13.88
N ASP A 513 -7.40 -6.69 -13.75
CA ASP A 513 -7.45 -7.73 -12.71
C ASP A 513 -6.21 -8.63 -12.68
N ASP A 514 -5.63 -8.93 -13.85
CA ASP A 514 -4.42 -9.77 -13.98
C ASP A 514 -3.17 -9.12 -13.36
N THR A 515 -3.19 -7.81 -13.07
CA THR A 515 -2.12 -7.11 -12.34
C THR A 515 -2.22 -7.27 -10.82
N VAL A 516 -3.33 -7.84 -10.33
CA VAL A 516 -3.64 -8.13 -8.91
C VAL A 516 -3.40 -6.93 -7.96
N GLY A 517 -3.62 -5.72 -8.48
CA GLY A 517 -3.43 -4.45 -7.78
C GLY A 517 -2.04 -3.80 -7.96
N TYR A 518 -1.03 -4.51 -8.46
CA TYR A 518 0.33 -3.97 -8.56
C TYR A 518 0.51 -2.87 -9.61
N LEU A 519 -0.47 -2.61 -10.48
CA LEU A 519 -0.47 -1.47 -11.39
C LEU A 519 -1.67 -0.55 -11.08
N PRO A 520 -1.56 0.36 -10.10
CA PRO A 520 -2.66 1.21 -9.68
C PRO A 520 -2.99 2.27 -10.75
N SER A 521 -4.29 2.52 -10.92
CA SER A 521 -4.83 3.69 -11.63
C SER A 521 -5.27 4.80 -10.68
N ASN A 522 -5.62 4.48 -9.43
CA ASN A 522 -5.84 5.49 -8.39
C ASN A 522 -5.32 5.03 -7.02
N LEU A 523 -4.39 5.79 -6.44
CA LEU A 523 -3.82 5.46 -5.13
C LEU A 523 -4.77 5.75 -3.96
N TYR A 524 -5.74 6.67 -4.11
CA TYR A 524 -6.59 7.15 -3.01
C TYR A 524 -7.95 6.46 -2.91
N ALA A 525 -8.36 5.68 -3.91
CA ALA A 525 -9.57 4.86 -3.82
C ALA A 525 -9.21 3.42 -3.42
N PRO A 526 -9.85 2.82 -2.39
CA PRO A 526 -9.87 1.38 -2.23
C PRO A 526 -10.67 0.76 -3.38
N THR A 527 -10.18 -0.33 -3.97
CA THR A 527 -10.80 -0.91 -5.18
C THR A 527 -12.25 -1.32 -4.94
N ASN A 528 -13.15 -0.80 -5.78
CA ASN A 528 -14.59 -0.96 -5.59
C ASN A 528 -15.13 -2.37 -5.93
N ARG A 529 -14.29 -3.26 -6.46
CA ARG A 529 -14.58 -4.67 -6.79
C ARG A 529 -15.29 -5.42 -5.65
N TYR A 530 -15.04 -5.01 -4.41
CA TYR A 530 -15.55 -5.67 -3.20
C TYR A 530 -16.53 -4.78 -2.39
N GLY A 531 -16.85 -3.57 -2.84
CA GLY A 531 -17.81 -2.66 -2.18
C GLY A 531 -17.31 -1.21 -2.08
N THR A 532 -17.94 -0.44 -1.20
CA THR A 532 -17.63 0.97 -0.93
C THR A 532 -16.45 1.14 0.04
N PRO A 533 -15.85 2.35 0.16
CA PRO A 533 -14.86 2.65 1.18
C PRO A 533 -15.31 2.32 2.61
N ASP A 534 -16.59 2.53 2.94
CA ASP A 534 -17.12 2.18 4.27
C ASP A 534 -17.34 0.67 4.48
N ASP A 535 -17.46 -0.09 3.41
CA ASP A 535 -17.42 -1.56 3.47
C ASP A 535 -15.99 -2.04 3.75
N PHE A 536 -14.97 -1.38 3.20
CA PHE A 536 -13.57 -1.64 3.54
C PHE A 536 -13.22 -1.22 4.98
N ARG A 537 -13.69 -0.05 5.45
CA ARG A 537 -13.58 0.35 6.87
C ARG A 537 -14.24 -0.67 7.81
N TYR A 538 -15.39 -1.21 7.41
CA TYR A 538 -16.06 -2.30 8.15
C TYR A 538 -15.22 -3.59 8.21
N PHE A 539 -14.48 -3.93 7.14
CA PHE A 539 -13.54 -5.05 7.14
C PHE A 539 -12.37 -4.83 8.12
N ILE A 540 -11.72 -3.66 8.09
CA ILE A 540 -10.61 -3.35 9.01
C ILE A 540 -11.09 -3.33 10.47
N ASP A 541 -12.23 -2.70 10.74
CA ASP A 541 -12.84 -2.67 12.08
C ASP A 541 -13.20 -4.08 12.61
N ALA A 542 -13.58 -5.01 11.72
CA ALA A 542 -13.79 -6.41 12.07
C ALA A 542 -12.47 -7.13 12.41
N CYS A 543 -11.40 -6.91 11.64
CA CYS A 543 -10.06 -7.43 11.95
C CYS A 543 -9.58 -6.96 13.33
N HIS A 544 -9.59 -5.66 13.58
CA HIS A 544 -9.11 -5.08 14.84
C HIS A 544 -9.93 -5.59 16.05
N LYS A 545 -11.25 -5.73 15.88
CA LYS A 545 -12.15 -6.32 16.89
C LYS A 545 -11.88 -7.81 17.13
N ALA A 546 -11.47 -8.57 16.11
CA ALA A 546 -11.01 -9.95 16.25
C ALA A 546 -9.59 -10.06 16.86
N GLY A 547 -8.88 -8.94 17.02
CA GLY A 547 -7.50 -8.91 17.50
C GLY A 547 -6.46 -9.22 16.41
N ILE A 548 -6.84 -9.07 15.14
CA ILE A 548 -6.00 -9.26 13.95
C ILE A 548 -5.63 -7.90 13.38
N GLY A 549 -4.35 -7.65 13.13
CA GLY A 549 -3.90 -6.44 12.47
C GLY A 549 -3.96 -6.54 10.94
N VAL A 550 -4.01 -5.41 10.24
CA VAL A 550 -4.03 -5.38 8.77
C VAL A 550 -2.90 -4.54 8.21
N VAL A 551 -2.02 -5.16 7.43
CA VAL A 551 -1.05 -4.48 6.56
C VAL A 551 -1.49 -4.62 5.11
N ALA A 552 -1.13 -3.66 4.26
CA ALA A 552 -1.42 -3.72 2.83
C ALA A 552 -0.18 -3.41 1.98
N ASP A 553 -0.10 -4.03 0.81
CA ASP A 553 0.90 -3.69 -0.19
C ASP A 553 0.61 -2.33 -0.82
N TRP A 554 1.67 -1.54 -0.98
CA TRP A 554 1.62 -0.17 -1.45
C TRP A 554 2.62 0.06 -2.58
N VAL A 555 2.18 0.75 -3.63
CA VAL A 555 2.93 0.89 -4.90
C VAL A 555 3.29 2.36 -5.18
N PRO A 556 4.30 2.93 -4.50
CA PRO A 556 4.78 4.29 -4.73
C PRO A 556 5.81 4.40 -5.87
N ASN A 557 6.05 3.31 -6.60
CA ASN A 557 7.12 3.22 -7.62
C ASN A 557 6.66 3.80 -8.97
N TYR A 558 5.46 3.43 -9.40
CA TYR A 558 4.87 3.71 -10.72
C TYR A 558 3.35 3.64 -10.68
N PHE A 559 2.72 3.97 -11.81
CA PHE A 559 1.27 3.99 -12.02
C PHE A 559 0.92 3.51 -13.44
N SER A 560 -0.36 3.22 -13.67
CA SER A 560 -0.85 2.78 -15.00
C SER A 560 -0.80 3.93 -16.02
N GLU A 561 -0.30 3.65 -17.23
CA GLU A 561 -0.19 4.60 -18.35
C GLU A 561 -1.54 4.77 -19.08
N GLU A 562 -2.61 4.98 -18.31
CA GLU A 562 -3.96 5.19 -18.83
C GLU A 562 -4.15 6.62 -19.32
N GLU A 563 -4.87 6.80 -20.44
CA GLU A 563 -5.22 8.13 -20.96
C GLU A 563 -5.99 8.99 -19.93
N HIS A 564 -6.82 8.32 -19.12
CA HIS A 564 -7.58 8.92 -18.02
C HIS A 564 -6.79 9.05 -16.69
N GLY A 565 -5.56 8.52 -16.64
CA GLY A 565 -4.71 8.44 -15.44
C GLY A 565 -3.78 9.65 -15.27
N LEU A 566 -2.65 9.43 -14.59
CA LEU A 566 -1.69 10.48 -14.23
C LEU A 566 -0.70 10.85 -15.35
N THR A 567 -0.64 10.08 -16.44
CA THR A 567 0.34 10.32 -17.52
C THR A 567 0.02 11.58 -18.30
N LEU A 568 1.04 12.44 -18.39
CA LEU A 568 0.98 13.75 -19.05
C LEU A 568 -0.22 14.60 -18.57
N PHE A 569 -0.55 14.51 -17.27
CA PHE A 569 -1.82 14.99 -16.69
C PHE A 569 -2.22 16.42 -17.04
N ASP A 570 -1.25 17.34 -17.18
CA ASP A 570 -1.47 18.73 -17.59
C ASP A 570 -0.78 19.11 -18.92
N GLY A 571 -0.40 18.11 -19.71
CA GLY A 571 0.36 18.24 -20.95
C GLY A 571 1.88 18.19 -20.75
N THR A 572 2.35 18.10 -19.51
CA THR A 572 3.76 17.92 -19.15
C THR A 572 3.99 16.64 -18.35
N ALA A 573 5.25 16.20 -18.23
CA ALA A 573 5.65 15.14 -17.31
C ALA A 573 5.52 15.62 -15.85
N LEU A 574 4.27 15.63 -15.37
CA LEU A 574 3.85 16.25 -14.11
C LEU A 574 4.09 15.30 -12.93
N TYR A 575 3.45 14.14 -13.00
CA TYR A 575 3.67 12.99 -12.11
C TYR A 575 4.75 12.06 -12.69
N ASP A 576 4.82 11.92 -14.02
CA ASP A 576 5.80 11.10 -14.73
C ASP A 576 7.22 11.66 -14.57
N HIS A 577 8.22 10.78 -14.42
CA HIS A 577 9.62 11.20 -14.38
C HIS A 577 10.12 11.62 -15.78
N HIS A 578 10.45 12.91 -15.91
CA HIS A 578 10.77 13.64 -17.16
C HIS A 578 11.85 13.03 -18.10
N ASN A 579 12.76 12.18 -17.61
CA ASN A 579 13.77 11.52 -18.46
C ASN A 579 13.17 10.30 -19.17
N ALA A 580 12.95 10.38 -20.48
CA ALA A 580 12.32 9.32 -21.29
C ALA A 580 13.03 7.94 -21.26
N TRP A 581 14.32 7.86 -20.89
CA TRP A 581 15.09 6.60 -20.86
C TRP A 581 15.08 5.93 -19.48
N GLN A 582 15.01 6.72 -18.40
CA GLN A 582 15.07 6.23 -17.02
C GLN A 582 13.75 6.35 -16.26
N GLY A 583 12.82 7.20 -16.72
CA GLY A 583 11.53 7.46 -16.10
C GLY A 583 10.47 6.39 -16.31
N ARG A 584 10.89 5.16 -16.67
CA ARG A 584 10.03 3.99 -16.81
C ARG A 584 10.59 2.81 -16.02
N ASP A 585 9.70 2.00 -15.44
CA ASP A 585 10.05 0.76 -14.77
C ASP A 585 10.63 -0.25 -15.78
N PRO A 586 11.76 -0.92 -15.49
CA PRO A 586 12.42 -1.79 -16.47
C PRO A 586 11.72 -3.13 -16.68
N ASP A 587 10.92 -3.60 -15.71
CA ASP A 587 10.26 -4.89 -15.76
C ASP A 587 8.85 -4.77 -16.38
N TRP A 588 8.11 -3.70 -16.02
CA TRP A 588 6.75 -3.43 -16.46
C TRP A 588 6.66 -2.47 -17.67
N ASN A 589 7.71 -1.69 -17.95
CA ASN A 589 7.71 -0.61 -18.95
C ASN A 589 6.55 0.38 -18.77
N VAL A 590 6.33 0.87 -17.54
CA VAL A 590 5.32 1.89 -17.19
C VAL A 590 5.97 3.13 -16.54
N PRO A 591 5.34 4.31 -16.55
CA PRO A 591 5.90 5.54 -15.99
C PRO A 591 6.23 5.46 -14.49
N LEU A 592 7.42 5.92 -14.11
CA LEU A 592 7.84 6.11 -12.71
C LEU A 592 7.37 7.46 -12.17
N TYR A 593 7.09 7.52 -10.86
CA TYR A 593 6.83 8.79 -10.19
C TYR A 593 8.07 9.70 -10.13
N ASN A 594 7.86 10.99 -10.38
CA ASN A 594 8.91 12.01 -10.40
C ASN A 594 9.36 12.45 -8.99
N LEU A 595 10.19 11.64 -8.34
CA LEU A 595 10.67 11.89 -6.97
C LEU A 595 11.53 13.17 -6.81
N THR A 596 12.02 13.77 -7.90
CA THR A 596 12.72 15.07 -7.83
C THR A 596 11.77 16.25 -7.60
N ARG A 597 10.45 16.02 -7.55
CA ARG A 597 9.42 17.06 -7.45
C ARG A 597 8.69 16.98 -6.11
N SER A 598 8.70 18.09 -5.36
CA SER A 598 8.21 18.16 -3.98
C SER A 598 6.72 17.81 -3.85
N GLU A 599 5.95 18.20 -4.85
CA GLU A 599 4.51 18.02 -4.96
C GLU A 599 4.14 16.54 -5.19
N VAL A 600 4.94 15.82 -5.99
CA VAL A 600 4.78 14.37 -6.25
C VAL A 600 5.23 13.56 -5.03
N VAL A 601 6.36 13.94 -4.43
CA VAL A 601 6.84 13.39 -3.14
C VAL A 601 5.78 13.55 -2.04
N ASN A 602 5.14 14.72 -1.97
CA ASN A 602 4.06 14.97 -1.02
C ASN A 602 2.78 14.18 -1.37
N TYR A 603 2.41 14.06 -2.64
CA TYR A 603 1.27 13.26 -3.09
C TYR A 603 1.42 11.78 -2.66
N LEU A 604 2.63 11.22 -2.78
CA LEU A 604 2.94 9.86 -2.31
C LEU A 604 2.95 9.76 -0.77
N ILE A 605 3.68 10.63 -0.06
CA ILE A 605 3.69 10.63 1.42
C ILE A 605 2.26 10.78 1.97
N SER A 606 1.49 11.68 1.38
CA SER A 606 0.11 11.95 1.79
C SER A 606 -0.81 10.76 1.55
N ASN A 607 -0.54 9.92 0.55
CA ASN A 607 -1.30 8.68 0.33
C ASN A 607 -1.00 7.62 1.38
N ALA A 608 0.26 7.45 1.78
CA ALA A 608 0.59 6.57 2.90
C ALA A 608 -0.10 7.03 4.20
N LEU A 609 -0.06 8.34 4.50
CA LEU A 609 -0.73 8.90 5.68
C LEU A 609 -2.27 8.82 5.60
N TYR A 610 -2.86 8.83 4.40
CA TYR A 610 -4.29 8.64 4.16
C TYR A 610 -4.78 7.25 4.56
N TRP A 611 -4.05 6.19 4.17
CA TRP A 611 -4.38 4.81 4.56
C TRP A 611 -4.33 4.60 6.08
N PHE A 612 -3.41 5.29 6.76
CA PHE A 612 -3.34 5.25 8.23
C PHE A 612 -4.42 6.08 8.92
N GLU A 613 -4.81 7.26 8.40
CA GLU A 613 -5.82 8.10 9.03
C GLU A 613 -7.26 7.63 8.76
N TYR A 614 -7.60 7.34 7.50
CA TYR A 614 -9.00 7.15 7.08
C TYR A 614 -9.42 5.68 7.00
N PHE A 615 -8.46 4.74 7.08
CA PHE A 615 -8.70 3.29 7.09
C PHE A 615 -7.97 2.54 8.22
N HIS A 616 -7.32 3.25 9.14
CA HIS A 616 -6.69 2.72 10.36
C HIS A 616 -5.63 1.60 10.19
N LEU A 617 -5.08 1.37 8.98
CA LEU A 617 -4.16 0.24 8.74
C LEU A 617 -2.99 0.18 9.74
N ASP A 618 -2.52 -1.03 10.03
CA ASP A 618 -1.36 -1.27 10.92
C ASP A 618 -0.03 -1.23 10.19
N GLY A 619 -0.01 -1.18 8.86
CA GLY A 619 1.23 -1.05 8.10
C GLY A 619 1.08 -1.07 6.58
N LEU A 620 2.16 -0.69 5.91
CA LEU A 620 2.29 -0.72 4.46
C LEU A 620 3.57 -1.45 4.04
N ARG A 621 3.50 -2.36 3.05
CA ARG A 621 4.68 -3.00 2.43
C ARG A 621 4.99 -2.36 1.09
N ILE A 622 6.24 -1.94 0.89
CA ILE A 622 6.75 -1.48 -0.41
C ILE A 622 7.48 -2.64 -1.08
N GLY A 623 6.97 -3.06 -2.24
CA GLY A 623 7.58 -4.10 -3.08
C GLY A 623 8.61 -3.57 -4.07
N GLY A 624 9.59 -4.43 -4.39
CA GLY A 624 10.59 -4.21 -5.44
C GLY A 624 11.53 -3.02 -5.20
N LEU A 625 11.86 -2.69 -3.95
CA LEU A 625 12.61 -1.47 -3.60
C LEU A 625 13.92 -1.28 -4.39
N ALA A 626 14.59 -2.36 -4.79
CA ALA A 626 15.79 -2.33 -5.64
C ALA A 626 15.63 -1.44 -6.90
N LYS A 627 14.46 -1.45 -7.56
CA LYS A 627 14.20 -0.63 -8.77
C LYS A 627 13.95 0.85 -8.48
N MET A 628 13.56 1.17 -7.25
CA MET A 628 13.43 2.54 -6.75
C MET A 628 14.78 3.09 -6.27
N LEU A 629 15.57 2.25 -5.59
CA LEU A 629 16.83 2.60 -4.93
C LEU A 629 18.02 2.74 -5.89
N TYR A 630 17.98 2.09 -7.06
CA TYR A 630 19.12 2.03 -8.00
C TYR A 630 18.76 2.45 -9.42
N LEU A 631 19.48 3.46 -9.92
CA LEU A 631 19.32 4.04 -11.26
C LEU A 631 19.71 3.06 -12.38
N ASP A 632 20.62 2.11 -12.09
CA ASP A 632 21.09 1.06 -13.01
C ASP A 632 20.28 -0.25 -12.92
N TYR A 633 19.27 -0.34 -12.03
CA TYR A 633 18.46 -1.54 -11.91
C TYR A 633 17.71 -1.81 -13.23
N GLY A 634 17.89 -3.02 -13.78
CA GLY A 634 17.25 -3.46 -15.03
C GLY A 634 17.73 -2.74 -16.31
N ARG A 635 18.76 -1.89 -16.26
CA ARG A 635 19.20 -1.04 -17.40
C ARG A 635 20.64 -1.34 -17.84
N SER A 636 20.90 -1.23 -19.14
CA SER A 636 22.22 -1.47 -19.75
C SER A 636 23.16 -0.27 -19.58
N GLU A 637 24.45 -0.46 -19.86
CA GLU A 637 25.42 0.65 -19.94
C GLU A 637 24.99 1.64 -21.03
N GLY A 638 24.77 2.91 -20.64
CA GLY A 638 24.26 3.97 -21.52
C GLY A 638 22.75 4.19 -21.46
N GLU A 639 21.98 3.29 -20.82
CA GLU A 639 20.53 3.45 -20.60
C GLU A 639 20.20 4.12 -19.25
N TRP A 640 21.24 4.49 -18.47
CA TRP A 640 21.10 5.24 -17.22
C TRP A 640 22.22 6.27 -17.03
N THR A 641 21.93 7.36 -16.31
CA THR A 641 22.92 8.34 -15.84
C THR A 641 23.21 8.19 -14.35
N PRO A 642 24.47 8.32 -13.89
CA PRO A 642 24.81 8.38 -12.47
C PRO A 642 24.17 9.56 -11.72
N ASN A 643 24.11 9.44 -10.40
CA ASN A 643 23.70 10.53 -9.50
C ASN A 643 24.79 11.62 -9.40
N ALA A 644 24.49 12.70 -8.67
CA ALA A 644 25.39 13.85 -8.51
C ALA A 644 26.75 13.53 -7.85
N GLU A 645 26.87 12.38 -7.18
CA GLU A 645 28.10 11.89 -6.54
C GLU A 645 28.86 10.87 -7.42
N GLY A 646 28.33 10.54 -8.61
CA GLY A 646 28.88 9.55 -9.54
C GLY A 646 28.50 8.10 -9.23
N GLY A 647 27.58 7.88 -8.27
CA GLY A 647 27.05 6.56 -7.91
C GLY A 647 25.81 6.17 -8.71
N ASN A 648 25.35 4.93 -8.51
CA ASN A 648 24.10 4.39 -9.06
C ASN A 648 22.90 4.53 -8.11
N GLU A 649 23.07 5.03 -6.90
CA GLU A 649 21.98 5.20 -5.94
C GLU A 649 21.03 6.35 -6.32
N ASN A 650 19.73 6.10 -6.26
CA ASN A 650 18.70 7.12 -6.42
C ASN A 650 18.56 7.94 -5.13
N LEU A 651 19.25 9.09 -5.08
CA LEU A 651 19.31 9.94 -3.87
C LEU A 651 17.93 10.49 -3.48
N ASP A 652 17.09 10.83 -4.45
CA ASP A 652 15.73 11.33 -4.22
C ASP A 652 14.83 10.24 -3.59
N ALA A 653 14.95 8.98 -4.02
CA ALA A 653 14.27 7.85 -3.38
C ALA A 653 14.75 7.63 -1.94
N LEU A 654 16.06 7.75 -1.67
CA LEU A 654 16.61 7.63 -0.31
C LEU A 654 16.11 8.75 0.62
N VAL A 655 15.90 9.97 0.10
CA VAL A 655 15.32 11.09 0.84
C VAL A 655 13.81 10.89 1.06
N PHE A 656 13.07 10.48 0.02
CA PHE A 656 11.65 10.17 0.09
C PHE A 656 11.35 9.08 1.13
N ILE A 657 12.03 7.93 1.08
CA ILE A 657 11.81 6.80 1.99
C ILE A 657 12.07 7.21 3.45
N ARG A 658 13.17 7.93 3.72
CA ARG A 658 13.49 8.40 5.08
C ARG A 658 12.44 9.40 5.58
N ARG A 659 12.02 10.36 4.76
CA ARG A 659 10.98 11.35 5.12
C ARG A 659 9.63 10.68 5.38
N LEU A 660 9.26 9.69 4.56
CA LEU A 660 8.06 8.87 4.74
C LEU A 660 8.10 8.12 6.08
N ASN A 661 9.15 7.34 6.32
CA ASN A 661 9.24 6.47 7.49
C ASN A 661 9.32 7.28 8.81
N ASP A 662 10.00 8.44 8.81
CA ASP A 662 10.02 9.36 9.96
C ASP A 662 8.62 9.92 10.28
N LEU A 663 7.89 10.38 9.26
CA LEU A 663 6.52 10.88 9.42
C LEU A 663 5.55 9.79 9.89
N VAL A 664 5.60 8.58 9.33
CA VAL A 664 4.75 7.47 9.76
C VAL A 664 5.06 7.06 11.21
N ALA A 665 6.34 6.95 11.58
CA ALA A 665 6.73 6.61 12.95
C ALA A 665 6.33 7.69 13.99
N LYS A 666 6.24 8.97 13.55
CA LYS A 666 5.88 10.12 14.37
C LYS A 666 4.37 10.30 14.53
N GLU A 667 3.61 10.33 13.43
CA GLU A 667 2.16 10.58 13.46
C GLU A 667 1.35 9.30 13.77
N TYR A 668 1.86 8.12 13.38
CA TYR A 668 1.19 6.83 13.55
C TYR A 668 2.00 5.81 14.36
N PRO A 669 2.33 6.07 15.64
CA PRO A 669 3.11 5.14 16.46
C PRO A 669 2.55 3.71 16.46
N GLY A 670 3.42 2.74 16.22
CA GLY A 670 3.06 1.32 16.12
C GLY A 670 2.65 0.86 14.71
N ALA A 671 2.45 1.77 13.75
CA ALA A 671 2.32 1.39 12.35
C ALA A 671 3.65 0.84 11.81
N MET A 672 3.57 -0.15 10.93
CA MET A 672 4.71 -0.86 10.36
C MET A 672 4.98 -0.41 8.92
N MET A 673 6.20 0.02 8.63
CA MET A 673 6.68 0.19 7.26
C MET A 673 7.54 -1.01 6.91
N ILE A 674 7.13 -1.79 5.92
CA ILE A 674 7.74 -3.08 5.58
C ILE A 674 8.45 -2.97 4.22
N ALA A 675 9.71 -3.35 4.19
CA ALA A 675 10.52 -3.38 2.97
C ALA A 675 10.54 -4.78 2.35
N GLU A 676 10.31 -4.88 1.05
CA GLU A 676 10.84 -5.99 0.26
C GLU A 676 11.88 -5.45 -0.73
N ASP A 677 13.09 -5.98 -0.60
CA ASP A 677 14.26 -5.57 -1.38
C ASP A 677 15.11 -6.81 -1.72
N SER A 678 15.20 -7.09 -3.01
CA SER A 678 16.02 -8.16 -3.60
C SER A 678 17.52 -7.80 -3.74
N SER A 679 17.91 -6.58 -3.33
CA SER A 679 19.30 -6.12 -3.41
C SER A 679 20.17 -6.54 -2.21
N LEU A 680 21.49 -6.43 -2.36
CA LEU A 680 22.48 -6.61 -1.29
C LEU A 680 22.67 -5.36 -0.42
N ARG A 681 21.74 -4.41 -0.45
CA ARG A 681 21.73 -3.27 0.48
C ARG A 681 21.46 -3.77 1.90
N GLY A 682 22.15 -3.20 2.89
CA GLY A 682 21.83 -3.36 4.31
C GLY A 682 21.31 -2.06 4.93
N ASP A 683 21.03 -2.11 6.23
CA ASP A 683 20.59 -0.98 7.05
C ASP A 683 19.19 -0.42 6.69
N LEU A 684 18.33 -1.24 6.05
CA LEU A 684 16.95 -0.85 5.74
C LEU A 684 16.12 -0.67 7.03
N THR A 685 16.28 -1.58 7.99
CA THR A 685 15.51 -1.62 9.26
C THR A 685 16.20 -0.93 10.45
N LYS A 686 17.37 -0.31 10.21
CA LYS A 686 18.06 0.54 11.19
C LYS A 686 17.42 1.92 11.28
N PRO A 687 17.49 2.58 12.47
CA PRO A 687 17.04 3.95 12.64
C PRO A 687 17.68 4.93 11.64
N ILE A 688 16.91 5.94 11.22
CA ILE A 688 17.39 7.00 10.32
C ILE A 688 18.54 7.79 10.97
N SER A 689 18.51 7.94 12.30
CA SER A 689 19.59 8.53 13.12
C SER A 689 20.92 7.76 13.07
N GLU A 690 20.90 6.50 12.64
CA GLU A 690 22.09 5.64 12.46
C GLU A 690 22.49 5.54 10.97
N GLY A 691 21.84 6.30 10.09
CA GLY A 691 22.07 6.30 8.64
C GLY A 691 21.15 5.35 7.86
N GLY A 692 20.31 4.56 8.53
CA GLY A 692 19.40 3.61 7.90
C GLY A 692 18.25 4.25 7.11
N LEU A 693 17.31 3.41 6.66
CA LEU A 693 16.08 3.86 5.98
C LEU A 693 14.85 3.92 6.89
N GLY A 694 14.91 3.39 8.11
CA GLY A 694 13.82 3.49 9.09
C GLY A 694 12.63 2.55 8.86
N PHE A 695 12.76 1.51 8.05
CA PHE A 695 11.73 0.48 7.95
C PHE A 695 11.60 -0.28 9.28
N THR A 696 10.39 -0.76 9.59
CA THR A 696 10.13 -1.58 10.78
C THR A 696 10.61 -3.02 10.57
N TRP A 697 10.38 -3.56 9.37
CA TRP A 697 10.66 -4.95 8.99
C TRP A 697 11.17 -5.05 7.54
N ARG A 698 11.88 -6.13 7.22
CA ARG A 698 12.30 -6.50 5.85
C ARG A 698 11.89 -7.94 5.51
N TRP A 699 11.41 -8.21 4.30
CA TRP A 699 11.16 -9.57 3.83
C TRP A 699 12.47 -10.27 3.40
N ASN A 700 12.76 -11.46 3.94
CA ASN A 700 13.88 -12.31 3.54
C ASN A 700 13.45 -13.30 2.45
N THR A 701 13.27 -12.82 1.22
CA THR A 701 12.91 -13.67 0.07
C THR A 701 13.99 -14.72 -0.25
N ALA A 702 15.26 -14.46 0.08
CA ALA A 702 16.35 -15.42 -0.16
C ALA A 702 16.18 -16.75 0.61
N TRP A 703 15.66 -16.72 1.85
CA TRP A 703 15.43 -17.93 2.66
C TRP A 703 14.55 -18.96 1.97
N VAL A 704 13.44 -18.54 1.36
CA VAL A 704 12.49 -19.46 0.70
C VAL A 704 13.06 -20.04 -0.60
N TYR A 705 13.80 -19.24 -1.39
CA TYR A 705 14.49 -19.76 -2.56
C TYR A 705 15.62 -20.74 -2.23
N ASP A 706 16.46 -20.44 -1.22
CA ASP A 706 17.55 -21.34 -0.79
C ASP A 706 16.98 -22.67 -0.23
N THR A 707 15.99 -22.59 0.66
CA THR A 707 15.43 -23.81 1.29
C THR A 707 14.58 -24.64 0.33
N LEU A 708 13.74 -24.05 -0.55
CA LEU A 708 13.00 -24.83 -1.56
C LEU A 708 13.96 -25.47 -2.58
N ARG A 709 15.05 -24.80 -2.96
CA ARG A 709 16.10 -25.36 -3.83
C ARG A 709 16.75 -26.59 -3.19
N TYR A 710 17.03 -26.54 -1.89
CA TYR A 710 17.48 -27.71 -1.11
C TYR A 710 16.44 -28.85 -1.11
N LEU A 711 15.17 -28.55 -0.81
CA LEU A 711 14.10 -29.56 -0.71
C LEU A 711 13.69 -30.19 -2.05
N GLY A 712 13.87 -29.47 -3.17
CA GLY A 712 13.65 -30.00 -4.52
C GLY A 712 14.69 -31.03 -4.97
N ARG A 713 15.82 -31.17 -4.26
CA ARG A 713 16.77 -32.26 -4.50
C ARG A 713 16.33 -33.54 -3.82
N HIS A 714 16.47 -34.66 -4.53
CA HIS A 714 16.26 -36.01 -3.99
C HIS A 714 17.10 -36.22 -2.71
N PRO A 715 16.56 -36.84 -1.63
CA PRO A 715 17.16 -36.82 -0.29
C PRO A 715 18.62 -37.24 -0.22
N VAL A 716 19.02 -38.26 -0.99
CA VAL A 716 20.42 -38.77 -1.04
C VAL A 716 21.45 -37.70 -1.44
N TYR A 717 21.02 -36.64 -2.13
CA TYR A 717 21.90 -35.53 -2.52
C TYR A 717 21.88 -34.34 -1.55
N ARG A 718 20.96 -34.30 -0.58
CA ARG A 718 20.76 -33.13 0.31
C ARG A 718 22.01 -32.79 1.13
N LYS A 719 22.75 -33.80 1.59
CA LYS A 719 24.02 -33.64 2.33
C LYS A 719 25.03 -32.69 1.68
N TYR A 720 25.22 -32.81 0.36
CA TYR A 720 26.16 -31.99 -0.42
C TYR A 720 25.77 -30.49 -0.47
N TYR A 721 24.58 -30.14 0.03
CA TYR A 721 24.01 -28.79 0.00
C TYR A 721 23.45 -28.38 1.37
N GLN A 722 23.86 -29.01 2.48
CA GLN A 722 23.39 -28.70 3.85
C GLN A 722 23.51 -27.21 4.21
N PHE A 723 24.48 -26.51 3.63
CA PHE A 723 24.64 -25.06 3.76
C PHE A 723 23.44 -24.25 3.26
N GLU A 724 22.60 -24.75 2.36
CA GLU A 724 21.42 -24.03 1.85
C GLU A 724 20.29 -23.95 2.89
N LEU A 725 20.30 -24.81 3.93
CA LEU A 725 19.43 -24.64 5.10
C LEU A 725 19.99 -23.65 6.13
N THR A 726 21.32 -23.57 6.28
CA THR A 726 21.97 -22.82 7.38
C THR A 726 22.46 -21.43 6.97
N ASN A 727 22.75 -21.21 5.68
CA ASN A 727 23.23 -19.94 5.12
C ASN A 727 22.29 -18.75 5.41
N PRO A 728 20.95 -18.86 5.31
CA PRO A 728 20.04 -17.76 5.66
C PRO A 728 20.17 -17.25 7.10
N LEU A 729 20.69 -18.06 8.01
CA LEU A 729 20.88 -17.72 9.43
C LEU A 729 22.21 -17.03 9.72
N SER A 730 23.13 -16.96 8.74
CA SER A 730 24.40 -16.23 8.89
C SER A 730 24.24 -14.71 8.91
N TYR A 731 23.12 -14.20 8.37
CA TYR A 731 22.77 -12.77 8.33
C TYR A 731 21.39 -12.47 8.93
N ALA A 732 20.70 -13.45 9.55
CA ALA A 732 19.33 -13.32 10.05
C ALA A 732 19.13 -12.31 11.19
N PHE A 733 20.20 -11.66 11.68
CA PHE A 733 20.18 -10.62 12.70
C PHE A 733 20.72 -9.27 12.21
N ASP A 734 21.14 -9.17 10.94
CA ASP A 734 21.64 -7.92 10.33
C ASP A 734 20.49 -6.93 10.04
N GLU A 735 19.29 -7.47 9.83
CA GLU A 735 18.03 -6.74 9.64
C GLU A 735 16.92 -7.41 10.46
N LYS A 736 15.84 -6.66 10.72
CA LYS A 736 14.62 -7.17 11.35
C LYS A 736 13.77 -7.89 10.30
N PHE A 737 14.01 -9.19 10.12
CA PHE A 737 13.39 -9.93 9.02
C PHE A 737 11.98 -10.47 9.31
N VAL A 738 11.23 -10.67 8.23
CA VAL A 738 10.10 -11.60 8.08
C VAL A 738 10.54 -12.68 7.10
N LEU A 739 10.26 -13.96 7.38
CA LEU A 739 10.43 -15.07 6.45
C LEU A 739 9.13 -15.22 5.64
N PRO A 740 9.13 -14.98 4.31
CA PRO A 740 7.93 -15.04 3.49
C PRO A 740 7.84 -16.35 2.71
N VAL A 741 6.64 -16.93 2.66
CA VAL A 741 6.21 -17.84 1.59
C VAL A 741 5.11 -17.11 0.82
N SER A 742 5.49 -16.03 0.14
CA SER A 742 4.56 -15.10 -0.51
C SER A 742 3.99 -15.62 -1.84
N HIS A 743 2.97 -14.93 -2.35
CA HIS A 743 2.32 -15.17 -3.65
C HIS A 743 3.33 -15.37 -4.79
N ASP A 744 4.43 -14.60 -4.84
CA ASP A 744 5.56 -14.73 -5.78
C ASP A 744 6.08 -16.18 -5.93
N HIS A 745 5.99 -16.97 -4.87
CA HIS A 745 6.48 -18.34 -4.80
C HIS A 745 5.43 -19.38 -5.25
N THR A 746 4.24 -18.94 -5.66
CA THR A 746 3.10 -19.81 -6.02
C THR A 746 2.30 -19.38 -7.25
N SER A 747 2.51 -18.17 -7.77
CA SER A 747 1.87 -17.62 -8.98
C SER A 747 2.03 -18.50 -10.24
N ILE A 748 1.28 -18.18 -11.30
CA ILE A 748 1.32 -18.87 -12.59
C ILE A 748 2.76 -18.99 -13.12
N GLY A 749 3.16 -20.22 -13.51
CA GLY A 749 4.50 -20.54 -13.98
C GLY A 749 5.53 -20.82 -12.89
N GLN A 750 5.21 -20.52 -11.62
CA GLN A 750 6.05 -20.87 -10.47
C GLN A 750 5.70 -22.26 -9.90
N GLY A 751 4.46 -22.72 -10.07
CA GLY A 751 3.99 -23.98 -9.47
C GLY A 751 3.73 -23.91 -7.96
N ALA A 752 2.84 -24.77 -7.47
CA ALA A 752 2.55 -24.92 -6.04
C ALA A 752 3.76 -25.37 -5.20
N ILE A 753 3.82 -24.96 -3.93
CA ILE A 753 4.91 -25.32 -2.99
C ILE A 753 5.08 -26.84 -2.86
N SER A 754 3.97 -27.60 -2.74
CA SER A 754 3.98 -29.07 -2.66
C SER A 754 4.65 -29.74 -3.87
N ASN A 755 4.63 -29.08 -5.03
CA ASN A 755 5.23 -29.57 -6.27
C ASN A 755 6.70 -29.15 -6.47
N LYS A 756 7.23 -28.26 -5.64
CA LYS A 756 8.66 -27.90 -5.59
C LYS A 756 9.50 -28.89 -4.76
N ILE A 757 8.85 -29.74 -3.97
CA ILE A 757 9.47 -30.71 -3.08
C ILE A 757 9.65 -32.06 -3.79
N SER A 758 10.81 -32.71 -3.60
CA SER A 758 11.06 -34.06 -4.14
C SER A 758 10.47 -35.17 -3.26
N GLY A 759 9.89 -36.19 -3.89
CA GLY A 759 9.37 -37.39 -3.23
C GLY A 759 8.07 -37.89 -3.87
N ASP A 760 7.50 -38.96 -3.32
CA ASP A 760 6.09 -39.31 -3.57
C ASP A 760 5.14 -38.35 -2.84
N TYR A 761 3.82 -38.55 -3.00
CA TYR A 761 2.79 -37.69 -2.42
C TYR A 761 2.87 -37.60 -0.88
N TRP A 762 3.13 -38.70 -0.18
CA TRP A 762 3.27 -38.67 1.28
C TRP A 762 4.59 -37.98 1.70
N GLN A 763 5.69 -38.30 1.02
CA GLN A 763 7.00 -37.71 1.31
C GLN A 763 7.04 -36.20 1.07
N LYS A 764 6.33 -35.72 0.05
CA LYS A 764 6.12 -34.29 -0.22
C LYS A 764 5.46 -33.59 0.96
N PHE A 765 4.34 -34.13 1.44
CA PHE A 765 3.58 -33.54 2.55
C PHE A 765 4.34 -33.63 3.88
N ALA A 766 5.00 -34.74 4.19
CA ALA A 766 5.85 -34.85 5.38
C ALA A 766 6.99 -33.81 5.36
N THR A 767 7.71 -33.71 4.24
CA THR A 767 8.77 -32.70 4.06
C THR A 767 8.23 -31.26 4.15
N LEU A 768 7.03 -30.99 3.62
CA LEU A 768 6.37 -29.68 3.71
C LEU A 768 6.01 -29.32 5.15
N ARG A 769 5.44 -30.27 5.91
CA ARG A 769 5.15 -30.11 7.35
C ARG A 769 6.42 -29.82 8.14
N ALA A 770 7.50 -30.56 7.91
CA ALA A 770 8.80 -30.32 8.55
C ALA A 770 9.36 -28.93 8.23
N TRP A 771 9.26 -28.49 6.97
CA TRP A 771 9.73 -27.17 6.53
C TRP A 771 8.93 -26.02 7.16
N TYR A 772 7.61 -26.12 7.28
CA TYR A 772 6.82 -25.12 8.00
C TYR A 772 7.15 -25.09 9.49
N ALA A 773 7.30 -26.24 10.15
CA ALA A 773 7.72 -26.25 11.55
C ALA A 773 9.14 -25.72 11.76
N LEU A 774 10.06 -25.94 10.82
CA LEU A 774 11.38 -25.30 10.80
C LEU A 774 11.23 -23.77 10.66
N MET A 775 10.51 -23.29 9.65
CA MET A 775 10.23 -21.87 9.40
C MET A 775 9.70 -21.15 10.63
N TYR A 776 8.74 -21.74 11.34
CA TYR A 776 8.17 -21.20 12.58
C TYR A 776 9.17 -21.25 13.74
N SER A 777 10.03 -22.27 13.80
CA SER A 777 11.05 -22.44 14.84
C SER A 777 12.27 -21.52 14.70
N LEU A 778 12.68 -21.20 13.47
CA LEU A 778 13.76 -20.25 13.20
C LEU A 778 13.45 -18.87 13.80
N PRO A 779 14.46 -18.00 14.00
CA PRO A 779 14.25 -16.57 14.26
C PRO A 779 13.40 -15.88 13.18
N ASN A 780 13.20 -14.57 13.35
CA ASN A 780 12.48 -13.69 12.41
C ASN A 780 10.96 -13.98 12.32
N LYS A 781 10.17 -12.99 11.88
CA LYS A 781 8.69 -13.08 11.84
C LYS A 781 8.18 -13.95 10.68
N LYS A 782 6.90 -14.34 10.66
CA LYS A 782 6.38 -15.38 9.73
C LYS A 782 5.37 -14.81 8.74
N LEU A 783 5.42 -15.19 7.47
CA LEU A 783 4.38 -14.88 6.48
C LEU A 783 4.08 -16.08 5.57
N LEU A 784 2.80 -16.43 5.42
CA LEU A 784 2.30 -17.48 4.52
C LEU A 784 1.23 -16.92 3.58
N PHE A 785 1.37 -17.16 2.27
CA PHE A 785 0.31 -16.85 1.31
C PHE A 785 -0.84 -17.86 1.37
N MET A 786 -2.05 -17.37 1.13
CA MET A 786 -3.27 -18.16 1.07
C MET A 786 -3.19 -19.33 0.07
N GLY A 787 -3.72 -20.49 0.46
CA GLY A 787 -3.61 -21.75 -0.27
C GLY A 787 -2.35 -22.56 0.07
N THR A 788 -1.31 -21.93 0.62
CA THR A 788 -0.11 -22.67 1.07
C THR A 788 -0.34 -23.38 2.40
N GLU A 789 -1.20 -22.84 3.27
CA GLU A 789 -1.48 -23.36 4.61
C GLU A 789 -2.23 -24.70 4.62
N PHE A 790 -2.88 -25.06 3.51
CA PHE A 790 -3.48 -26.39 3.29
C PHE A 790 -2.85 -27.14 2.10
N ALA A 791 -1.66 -26.71 1.66
CA ALA A 791 -0.90 -27.32 0.58
C ALA A 791 -1.71 -27.53 -0.73
N GLN A 792 -2.28 -26.45 -1.28
CA GLN A 792 -2.97 -26.50 -2.57
C GLN A 792 -2.07 -27.10 -3.67
N ASP A 793 -2.63 -28.01 -4.48
CA ASP A 793 -1.86 -28.73 -5.52
C ASP A 793 -1.60 -27.88 -6.79
N ARG A 794 -2.51 -26.96 -7.12
CA ARG A 794 -2.37 -26.03 -8.25
C ARG A 794 -1.65 -24.75 -7.83
N GLU A 795 -0.87 -24.18 -8.74
CA GLU A 795 -0.42 -22.80 -8.65
C GLU A 795 -1.59 -21.81 -8.47
N TRP A 796 -1.30 -20.68 -7.84
CA TRP A 796 -2.28 -19.63 -7.61
C TRP A 796 -2.66 -18.93 -8.92
N ASN A 797 -3.94 -18.63 -9.05
CA ASN A 797 -4.54 -17.95 -10.19
C ASN A 797 -5.60 -16.97 -9.66
N SER A 798 -5.43 -15.68 -9.96
CA SER A 798 -6.29 -14.57 -9.51
C SER A 798 -7.73 -14.62 -10.05
N ASN A 799 -7.94 -15.34 -11.15
CA ASN A 799 -9.23 -15.37 -11.85
C ASN A 799 -10.23 -16.41 -11.30
N ILE A 800 -9.84 -17.20 -10.29
CA ILE A 800 -10.67 -18.26 -9.68
C ILE A 800 -10.55 -18.26 -8.14
N SER A 801 -11.29 -19.13 -7.45
CA SER A 801 -11.08 -19.38 -6.01
C SER A 801 -9.86 -20.27 -5.78
N LEU A 802 -9.33 -20.24 -4.55
CA LEU A 802 -8.53 -21.34 -4.01
C LEU A 802 -9.32 -22.67 -4.00
N ASP A 803 -8.60 -23.78 -4.06
CA ASP A 803 -9.15 -25.14 -4.15
C ASP A 803 -9.62 -25.67 -2.78
N TRP A 804 -10.58 -24.99 -2.14
CA TRP A 804 -11.10 -25.32 -0.81
C TRP A 804 -11.59 -26.77 -0.63
N HIS A 805 -12.00 -27.42 -1.72
CA HIS A 805 -12.41 -28.84 -1.74
C HIS A 805 -11.28 -29.82 -1.36
N LEU A 806 -10.01 -29.39 -1.41
CA LEU A 806 -8.88 -30.21 -0.98
C LEU A 806 -8.92 -30.54 0.53
N LEU A 807 -9.65 -29.75 1.34
CA LEU A 807 -9.83 -30.02 2.78
C LEU A 807 -10.67 -31.27 3.08
N ASP A 808 -11.37 -31.84 2.09
CA ASP A 808 -12.01 -33.17 2.21
C ASP A 808 -10.98 -34.32 2.27
N ASN A 809 -9.69 -34.03 2.02
CA ASN A 809 -8.58 -34.98 2.07
C ASN A 809 -7.69 -34.72 3.31
N GLN A 810 -7.54 -35.77 4.13
CA GLN A 810 -6.79 -35.77 5.39
C GLN A 810 -5.35 -35.21 5.28
N MET A 811 -4.68 -35.33 4.13
CA MET A 811 -3.32 -34.81 3.96
C MET A 811 -3.28 -33.27 3.92
N HIS A 812 -4.26 -32.62 3.27
CA HIS A 812 -4.37 -31.16 3.22
C HIS A 812 -4.91 -30.60 4.53
N LEU A 813 -5.94 -31.25 5.09
CA LEU A 813 -6.48 -30.95 6.41
C LEU A 813 -5.41 -31.08 7.51
N GLY A 814 -4.52 -32.07 7.40
CA GLY A 814 -3.40 -32.28 8.32
C GLY A 814 -2.32 -31.18 8.23
N VAL A 815 -2.06 -30.62 7.05
CA VAL A 815 -1.18 -29.44 6.92
C VAL A 815 -1.86 -28.20 7.52
N GLN A 816 -3.16 -27.99 7.27
CA GLN A 816 -3.91 -26.88 7.87
C GLN A 816 -3.96 -26.99 9.41
N GLY A 817 -4.18 -28.20 9.94
CA GLY A 817 -4.07 -28.51 11.37
C GLY A 817 -2.70 -28.12 11.93
N LEU A 818 -1.62 -28.52 11.25
CA LEU A 818 -0.27 -28.15 11.65
C LEU A 818 -0.04 -26.63 11.65
N ILE A 819 -0.50 -25.87 10.63
CA ILE A 819 -0.34 -24.41 10.63
C ILE A 819 -1.10 -23.76 11.79
N ARG A 820 -2.32 -24.23 12.09
CA ARG A 820 -3.11 -23.79 13.24
C ARG A 820 -2.38 -24.04 14.57
N ASP A 821 -1.78 -25.22 14.74
CA ASP A 821 -1.02 -25.59 15.93
C ASP A 821 0.34 -24.85 16.02
N LEU A 822 1.01 -24.60 14.89
CA LEU A 822 2.23 -23.80 14.81
C LEU A 822 2.00 -22.34 15.17
N ASN A 823 0.92 -21.71 14.68
CA ASN A 823 0.50 -20.38 15.10
C ASN A 823 0.19 -20.37 16.61
N ASN A 824 -0.57 -21.35 17.11
CA ASN A 824 -0.87 -21.49 18.53
C ASN A 824 0.39 -21.67 19.40
N LEU A 825 1.39 -22.41 18.93
CA LEU A 825 2.67 -22.59 19.62
C LEU A 825 3.52 -21.31 19.59
N TYR A 826 3.60 -20.66 18.44
CA TYR A 826 4.29 -19.37 18.23
C TYR A 826 3.69 -18.26 19.11
N LEU A 827 2.37 -18.26 19.32
CA LEU A 827 1.69 -17.36 20.25
C LEU A 827 2.01 -17.65 21.73
N LYS A 828 2.11 -18.93 22.11
CA LYS A 828 2.16 -19.36 23.52
C LYS A 828 3.58 -19.50 24.09
N ASN A 829 4.61 -19.67 23.25
CA ASN A 829 5.98 -19.91 23.72
C ASN A 829 6.91 -18.72 23.40
N PRO A 830 7.25 -17.87 24.38
CA PRO A 830 7.94 -16.60 24.09
C PRO A 830 9.37 -16.76 23.55
N ALA A 831 10.03 -17.89 23.82
CA ALA A 831 11.33 -18.23 23.24
C ALA A 831 11.31 -18.23 21.69
N LEU A 832 10.16 -18.49 21.08
CA LEU A 832 9.99 -18.43 19.63
C LEU A 832 9.93 -17.01 19.06
N HIS A 833 9.62 -15.98 19.86
CA HIS A 833 9.28 -14.65 19.32
C HIS A 833 9.93 -13.43 20.00
N GLU A 834 10.26 -13.47 21.29
CA GLU A 834 10.83 -12.32 22.03
C GLU A 834 12.12 -11.80 21.38
N MET A 835 12.99 -12.74 21.00
CA MET A 835 14.36 -12.46 20.55
C MET A 835 14.54 -12.71 19.04
N ASP A 836 13.48 -12.61 18.24
CA ASP A 836 13.46 -12.88 16.78
C ASP A 836 14.41 -12.00 15.94
N SER A 837 14.96 -10.94 16.52
CA SER A 837 15.94 -10.03 15.89
C SER A 837 17.19 -9.83 16.75
N ASN A 838 17.50 -10.78 17.65
CA ASN A 838 18.69 -10.74 18.50
C ASN A 838 19.36 -12.13 18.56
N ALA A 839 20.64 -12.20 18.18
CA ALA A 839 21.40 -13.45 18.16
C ALA A 839 21.44 -14.20 19.50
N ASN A 840 21.29 -13.50 20.64
CA ASN A 840 21.25 -14.12 21.96
C ASN A 840 20.04 -15.06 22.17
N GLY A 841 19.00 -14.93 21.35
CA GLY A 841 17.79 -15.78 21.34
C GLY A 841 17.89 -17.07 20.53
N PHE A 842 19.06 -17.39 19.97
CA PHE A 842 19.30 -18.54 19.11
C PHE A 842 20.68 -19.16 19.38
N GLU A 843 20.78 -20.48 19.37
CA GLU A 843 22.07 -21.16 19.54
C GLU A 843 22.05 -22.52 18.81
N TRP A 844 23.01 -22.79 17.92
CA TRP A 844 23.12 -24.10 17.31
C TRP A 844 23.46 -25.18 18.36
N ILE A 845 22.91 -26.38 18.18
CA ILE A 845 23.34 -27.60 18.88
C ILE A 845 24.25 -28.37 17.93
N ASP A 846 23.76 -28.71 16.75
CA ASP A 846 24.56 -29.28 15.66
C ASP A 846 24.03 -28.89 14.27
N THR A 847 24.99 -28.75 13.34
CA THR A 847 24.78 -28.54 11.90
C THR A 847 25.70 -29.41 11.04
N ALA A 848 26.53 -30.28 11.66
CA ALA A 848 27.58 -31.04 11.00
C ALA A 848 27.14 -32.42 10.51
N ASP A 849 26.01 -32.97 10.97
CA ASP A 849 25.46 -34.23 10.43
C ASP A 849 24.75 -34.02 9.07
N ASP A 850 25.56 -33.67 8.06
CA ASP A 850 25.12 -33.53 6.67
C ASP A 850 24.71 -34.89 6.08
N ASP A 851 25.47 -35.94 6.37
CA ASP A 851 25.24 -37.33 5.95
C ASP A 851 23.85 -37.85 6.37
N SER A 852 23.36 -37.42 7.54
CA SER A 852 21.98 -37.65 7.98
C SER A 852 20.99 -36.56 7.57
N SER A 853 21.48 -35.42 7.07
CA SER A 853 20.73 -34.21 6.79
C SER A 853 19.84 -33.79 7.97
N VAL A 854 20.49 -33.70 9.14
CA VAL A 854 19.92 -33.22 10.41
C VAL A 854 20.45 -31.81 10.70
N ILE A 855 19.61 -30.96 11.28
CA ILE A 855 20.04 -29.75 11.99
C ILE A 855 19.33 -29.70 13.34
N SER A 856 20.01 -29.14 14.36
CA SER A 856 19.41 -28.95 15.68
C SER A 856 19.88 -27.66 16.35
N PHE A 857 18.97 -26.97 17.02
CA PHE A 857 19.21 -25.67 17.64
C PHE A 857 18.31 -25.41 18.85
N LEU A 858 18.66 -24.37 19.59
CA LEU A 858 17.91 -23.83 20.72
C LEU A 858 17.32 -22.47 20.35
N ARG A 859 16.13 -22.19 20.87
CA ARG A 859 15.55 -20.84 20.94
C ARG A 859 15.37 -20.46 22.41
N PHE A 860 15.62 -19.20 22.76
CA PHE A 860 15.57 -18.71 24.14
C PHE A 860 14.68 -17.48 24.31
N THR A 861 14.11 -17.33 25.51
CA THR A 861 13.56 -16.05 26.02
C THR A 861 14.67 -15.01 26.24
N GLU A 862 14.31 -13.73 26.39
CA GLU A 862 15.29 -12.65 26.64
C GLU A 862 16.13 -12.91 27.91
N ASP A 863 15.48 -13.37 28.97
CA ASP A 863 16.11 -13.74 30.25
C ASP A 863 16.83 -15.10 30.24
N ARG A 864 16.69 -15.86 29.14
CA ARG A 864 17.13 -17.25 28.94
C ARG A 864 16.64 -18.23 30.02
N THR A 865 15.60 -17.93 30.79
CA THR A 865 15.00 -18.86 31.79
C THR A 865 14.12 -19.93 31.16
N LYS A 866 13.73 -19.75 29.89
CA LYS A 866 13.07 -20.78 29.07
C LYS A 866 13.78 -20.94 27.74
N PHE A 867 13.76 -22.18 27.27
CA PHE A 867 14.22 -22.52 25.94
C PHE A 867 13.46 -23.73 25.38
N ILE A 868 13.46 -23.84 24.06
CA ILE A 868 13.01 -25.03 23.34
C ILE A 868 14.16 -25.64 22.56
N VAL A 869 14.13 -26.96 22.41
CA VAL A 869 15.05 -27.74 21.57
C VAL A 869 14.33 -28.05 20.26
N VAL A 870 14.92 -27.67 19.14
CA VAL A 870 14.38 -27.94 17.80
C VAL A 870 15.31 -28.89 17.08
N VAL A 871 14.77 -29.96 16.50
CA VAL A 871 15.50 -30.92 15.67
C VAL A 871 14.75 -31.11 14.37
N THR A 872 15.45 -30.99 13.25
CA THR A 872 14.88 -31.15 11.90
C THR A 872 15.68 -32.19 11.14
N HIS A 873 15.00 -33.22 10.65
CA HIS A 873 15.59 -34.36 9.94
C HIS A 873 14.86 -34.61 8.62
N ILE A 874 15.53 -34.39 7.49
CA ILE A 874 14.87 -34.29 6.17
C ILE A 874 15.23 -35.45 5.22
N THR A 875 15.26 -36.68 5.74
CA THR A 875 15.48 -37.92 4.96
C THR A 875 14.44 -39.00 5.30
N PRO A 876 14.23 -40.04 4.46
CA PRO A 876 13.21 -41.08 4.68
C PRO A 876 13.57 -42.11 5.76
N VAL A 877 14.76 -42.05 6.36
CA VAL A 877 15.25 -43.09 7.29
C VAL A 877 14.89 -42.72 8.73
N VAL A 878 14.01 -43.47 9.39
CA VAL A 878 13.73 -43.31 10.83
C VAL A 878 15.03 -43.51 11.62
N ARG A 879 15.35 -42.61 12.56
CA ARG A 879 16.60 -42.65 13.35
C ARG A 879 16.31 -42.92 14.82
N PRO A 880 16.19 -44.19 15.24
CA PRO A 880 16.07 -44.53 16.65
C PRO A 880 17.37 -44.22 17.40
N ASN A 881 17.25 -43.88 18.68
CA ASN A 881 18.39 -43.62 19.59
C ASN A 881 19.34 -42.49 19.11
N TYR A 882 18.83 -41.51 18.38
CA TYR A 882 19.61 -40.33 17.98
C TYR A 882 19.85 -39.44 19.22
N ARG A 883 21.10 -39.03 19.46
CA ARG A 883 21.48 -38.28 20.66
C ARG A 883 21.60 -36.78 20.37
N ILE A 884 20.99 -35.96 21.21
CA ILE A 884 21.00 -34.48 21.11
C ILE A 884 21.54 -33.91 22.42
N GLY A 885 22.63 -33.15 22.36
CA GLY A 885 23.13 -32.38 23.51
C GLY A 885 22.15 -31.28 23.92
N VAL A 886 21.83 -31.18 25.21
CA VAL A 886 20.87 -30.20 25.77
C VAL A 886 21.48 -29.41 26.93
N PRO A 887 20.97 -28.21 27.27
CA PRO A 887 21.54 -27.38 28.34
C PRO A 887 21.37 -27.94 29.77
N GLU A 888 20.26 -28.62 30.06
CA GLU A 888 19.84 -28.94 31.44
C GLU A 888 19.38 -30.39 31.62
N ILE A 889 19.37 -30.82 32.90
CA ILE A 889 18.89 -32.13 33.33
C ILE A 889 17.40 -32.11 33.66
N GLY A 890 16.62 -32.96 32.98
CA GLY A 890 15.18 -33.11 33.21
C GLY A 890 14.50 -33.93 32.13
N ARG A 891 13.16 -33.89 32.08
CA ARG A 891 12.38 -34.48 30.99
C ARG A 891 12.07 -33.42 29.95
N TYR A 892 12.32 -33.72 28.69
CA TYR A 892 12.02 -32.89 27.54
C TYR A 892 10.77 -33.43 26.87
N ARG A 893 9.64 -32.74 27.08
CA ARG A 893 8.33 -33.07 26.51
C ARG A 893 8.32 -32.76 25.02
N GLU A 894 7.79 -33.67 24.22
CA GLU A 894 7.49 -33.47 22.81
C GLU A 894 6.28 -32.52 22.68
N ILE A 895 6.53 -31.26 22.33
CA ILE A 895 5.49 -30.21 22.20
C ILE A 895 5.04 -29.99 20.75
N LEU A 896 5.83 -30.46 19.78
CA LEU A 896 5.40 -30.63 18.40
C LEU A 896 6.15 -31.80 17.76
N ASN A 897 5.43 -32.62 17.00
CA ASN A 897 6.01 -33.61 16.11
C ASN A 897 5.24 -33.61 14.78
N THR A 898 5.93 -33.24 13.69
CA THR A 898 5.33 -33.12 12.35
C THR A 898 5.07 -34.46 11.64
N ASP A 899 5.47 -35.58 12.25
CA ASP A 899 5.07 -36.93 11.81
C ASP A 899 3.88 -37.50 12.59
N ALA A 900 3.26 -36.75 13.49
CA ALA A 900 2.06 -37.21 14.20
C ALA A 900 0.91 -37.56 13.23
N GLU A 901 0.15 -38.61 13.55
CA GLU A 901 -0.95 -39.14 12.71
C GLU A 901 -2.01 -38.06 12.40
N ILE A 902 -2.28 -37.17 13.36
CA ILE A 902 -3.23 -36.04 13.21
C ILE A 902 -2.88 -35.10 12.06
N TYR A 903 -1.61 -35.01 11.66
CA TYR A 903 -1.15 -34.20 10.53
C TYR A 903 -0.95 -35.01 9.24
N GLY A 904 -1.26 -36.32 9.25
CA GLY A 904 -1.00 -37.25 8.15
C GLY A 904 0.44 -37.78 8.11
N GLY A 905 1.08 -37.98 9.26
CA GLY A 905 2.39 -38.64 9.36
C GLY A 905 2.32 -40.13 9.74
N GLY A 906 3.49 -40.77 9.84
CA GLY A 906 3.68 -42.18 10.20
C GLY A 906 3.74 -42.45 11.71
N ASN A 907 3.44 -41.43 12.52
CA ASN A 907 3.36 -41.42 13.98
C ASN A 907 4.61 -41.97 14.68
N GLN A 908 5.79 -41.82 14.07
CA GLN A 908 7.06 -42.08 14.75
C GLN A 908 7.37 -40.90 15.70
N GLY A 909 8.07 -41.16 16.80
CA GLY A 909 8.38 -40.16 17.81
C GLY A 909 8.98 -40.78 19.08
N SER A 910 9.09 -39.99 20.15
CA SER A 910 9.72 -40.42 21.40
C SER A 910 8.71 -40.57 22.56
N GLU A 911 7.55 -41.20 22.28
CA GLU A 911 6.47 -41.45 23.25
C GLU A 911 6.05 -40.22 24.09
N GLY A 912 6.07 -39.04 23.46
CA GLY A 912 5.72 -37.76 24.10
C GLY A 912 6.86 -37.07 24.86
N GLY A 913 8.09 -37.61 24.85
CA GLY A 913 9.28 -36.90 25.32
C GLY A 913 10.37 -37.78 25.93
N ALA A 914 11.62 -37.29 25.89
CA ALA A 914 12.80 -38.00 26.37
C ALA A 914 13.38 -37.38 27.66
N THR A 915 13.93 -38.22 28.54
CA THR A 915 14.66 -37.76 29.73
C THR A 915 16.14 -37.55 29.39
N ALA A 916 16.71 -36.43 29.83
CA ALA A 916 18.13 -36.15 29.64
C ALA A 916 18.99 -36.98 30.60
N GLU A 917 20.13 -37.43 30.09
CA GLU A 917 21.16 -38.17 30.81
C GLU A 917 22.39 -37.25 30.99
N GLN A 918 23.19 -37.47 32.04
CA GLN A 918 24.51 -36.86 32.18
C GLN A 918 25.52 -37.57 31.25
N HIS A 919 25.32 -37.38 29.95
CA HIS A 919 26.12 -37.95 28.87
C HIS A 919 26.51 -36.83 27.91
N TRP A 920 27.80 -36.55 27.80
CA TRP A 920 28.30 -35.47 26.96
C TRP A 920 27.95 -35.69 25.48
N ALA A 921 27.40 -34.66 24.83
CA ALA A 921 27.15 -34.63 23.38
C ALA A 921 27.05 -33.17 22.90
N HIS A 922 27.44 -32.91 21.64
CA HIS A 922 27.32 -31.60 20.98
C HIS A 922 27.82 -30.41 21.84
N GLY A 923 28.94 -30.60 22.54
CA GLY A 923 29.57 -29.59 23.41
C GLY A 923 28.90 -29.38 24.78
N ARG A 924 27.87 -30.14 25.15
CA ARG A 924 27.10 -30.00 26.40
C ARG A 924 27.25 -31.25 27.29
N GLU A 925 27.10 -31.06 28.60
CA GLU A 925 27.19 -32.14 29.61
C GLU A 925 26.02 -33.12 29.55
N TYR A 926 24.82 -32.62 29.24
CA TYR A 926 23.59 -33.39 29.21
C TYR A 926 23.19 -33.71 27.77
N SER A 927 22.53 -34.86 27.57
CA SER A 927 21.91 -35.18 26.28
C SER A 927 20.67 -36.04 26.44
N ILE A 928 19.71 -35.84 25.54
CA ILE A 928 18.55 -36.72 25.36
C ILE A 928 18.82 -37.73 24.25
N CYS A 929 18.16 -38.88 24.35
CA CYS A 929 18.13 -39.90 23.31
C CYS A 929 16.70 -39.97 22.75
N VAL A 930 16.53 -39.73 21.45
CA VAL A 930 15.23 -39.58 20.78
C VAL A 930 15.15 -40.44 19.52
N THR A 931 13.93 -40.80 19.12
CA THR A 931 13.68 -41.33 17.78
C THR A 931 13.30 -40.18 16.87
N LEU A 932 14.13 -39.87 15.87
CA LEU A 932 13.79 -38.86 14.87
C LEU A 932 12.91 -39.48 13.78
N PRO A 933 11.70 -38.94 13.52
CA PRO A 933 10.83 -39.41 12.45
C PRO A 933 11.41 -39.09 11.07
N PRO A 934 10.94 -39.73 10.00
CA PRO A 934 11.39 -39.47 8.65
C PRO A 934 10.72 -38.19 8.11
N TYR A 935 11.50 -37.32 7.46
CA TYR A 935 11.03 -36.01 6.97
C TYR A 935 10.25 -35.19 8.02
N ALA A 936 10.84 -34.99 9.20
CA ALA A 936 10.16 -34.34 10.32
C ALA A 936 11.00 -33.30 11.04
N THR A 937 10.33 -32.25 11.49
CA THR A 937 10.75 -31.38 12.59
C THR A 937 10.04 -31.81 13.87
N VAL A 938 10.80 -31.92 14.94
CA VAL A 938 10.36 -32.19 16.31
C VAL A 938 10.81 -31.03 17.19
N ILE A 939 9.90 -30.55 18.04
CA ILE A 939 10.16 -29.48 19.01
C ILE A 939 9.92 -30.02 20.41
N LEU A 940 10.88 -29.82 21.30
CA LEU A 940 10.87 -30.29 22.67
C LEU A 940 11.02 -29.12 23.67
N GLU A 941 10.37 -29.23 24.81
CA GLU A 941 10.40 -28.25 25.91
C GLU A 941 10.77 -28.95 27.22
N LEU A 942 11.62 -28.31 28.04
CA LEU A 942 11.95 -28.83 29.36
C LEU A 942 10.73 -28.76 30.28
N GLU A 943 10.28 -29.91 30.80
CA GLU A 943 9.20 -29.98 31.79
C GLU A 943 9.62 -29.24 33.07
N GLN A 944 8.98 -28.09 33.33
CA GLN A 944 9.15 -27.39 34.60
C GLN A 944 8.66 -28.28 35.74
N LYS A 945 9.52 -28.50 36.75
CA LYS A 945 9.15 -29.25 37.96
C LYS A 945 7.99 -28.55 38.65
N GLU A 946 6.86 -29.24 38.86
CA GLU A 946 5.77 -28.73 39.70
C GLU A 946 6.31 -28.45 41.12
N THR A 947 6.55 -27.16 41.42
CA THR A 947 6.83 -26.73 42.78
C THR A 947 5.58 -26.99 43.62
N LYS A 948 5.62 -27.97 44.54
CA LYS A 948 4.49 -28.38 45.39
C LYS A 948 4.12 -27.35 46.48
N ALA A 949 4.04 -26.07 46.12
CA ALA A 949 3.76 -24.96 47.03
C ALA A 949 2.26 -24.59 47.10
N GLU A 950 1.48 -24.78 46.02
CA GLU A 950 0.11 -24.24 45.93
C GLU A 950 -1.02 -25.27 46.15
N LYS A 951 -0.72 -26.57 46.27
CA LYS A 951 -1.66 -27.58 46.81
C LYS A 951 -1.62 -27.63 48.34
N GLY A 952 -1.38 -26.48 48.97
CA GLY A 952 -1.03 -26.33 50.40
C GLY A 952 -1.72 -25.17 51.14
N LYS A 953 -2.75 -24.57 50.53
CA LYS A 953 -3.73 -23.71 51.20
C LYS A 953 -5.13 -23.99 50.63
N GLU A 954 -6.05 -24.27 51.54
CA GLU A 954 -7.51 -24.27 51.31
C GLU A 954 -8.06 -22.83 51.33
#